data_AF-A0A1Y5FU01-F1
#
_entry.id   AF-A0A1Y5FU01-F1
#
_cell.length_a   1.000
_cell.length_b   1.000
_cell.length_c   1.000
_cell.angle_alpha   90.00
_cell.angle_beta   90.00
_cell.angle_gamma   90.00
#
_symmetry.space_group_name_H-M   'P 1'
#
loop_
_entity.id
_entity.type
_entity.pdbx_description
1 polymer ?
#
loop_
_entity_poly.entity_id
_entity_poly.type
_entity_poly.pdbx_seq_one_letter_code
_entity_poly.pdbx_strand_id
1 'polypeptide(L)'
;MEPQLFKYIWKHSKKDQVKILFLVLASMPFYFLSLDLPKSIINKAVNSENFATLESTIPFMRFELPYGEEIFGEAVVLLEGLDLTQLSLLLAFCLSFLGLVLVNGFFKFIINTLKGRLGERMLRRLRYQLTDRILRFPVLHTRRIKQAEIATMIKDEVEPLGGFIGDAIITPVFLGSQALTAMIFIMVQNFWLGLVAMSIVLVQAFVIPKLRKRILTLGRQRQITARALAGRVSELVEGAVEIQAHDTTNFERAEISSRLGKIFKIRYEIYQRKFFVKFLNNLLAQITPFIFYLGGGYLVITGQFEIGTLVAVLAAYKDLPPPVKDLINWDQQRNDVQIKYEQVVEQFQPAGMIDADLQLVEEGNNTVLSGDVIASSLTLIDESENKLLDGVSFSFGVHQSVAIVGNASSGKEYLGLVLANLVKSTNGSVKIGDRSLDQLPSAITGRRLSYVGQDAYLFPLSVMDNIFYGLRNWMISDSSYEPGTEAEAARDTAEAVRTGNTVLNPKGDWIDYKSAGIEEPVQLVPRVTEILRRVDFEEDVYRFGLSGIVDSENRPDIAESILGARVALKEHLKSIGAEDLVIAFDPESYNNNATLRENLLFGTPRKSDYSGDSLLSMTILREAVSEAGLREPIYHMGLSIARTMVELFTGLPPTHPFFEQFSFISSDDLSDFDMIVKRADKSSLADISESDRDALMHLPFDYVEARHRLGLVTEDVEAKILVARKLLAEKLEERDPEAVEFYDPENFNSAASLQDNILFGRLAYGRAEAGETIGRVMTELLDDLGLRSDVIEVGLSYNVGVGGNRLNTVQRQKLALARSLIKNPDLLIVNEAAAVMDSQSQNRLVPSVMEAQGSHGIVWTLQRAELSRHFQYIIVMQNGKIVESGSYNELNVDGKVLKSLIAAE
;
A
#
# COMPACT_ATOMS: atom_id res chain seq x y z
N MET A 1 14.95 -13.71 -13.70
CA MET A 1 13.77 -14.62 -13.80
C MET A 1 13.85 -15.41 -15.09
N GLU A 2 13.06 -16.47 -15.24
CA GLU A 2 12.96 -17.15 -16.54
C GLU A 2 12.42 -16.15 -17.59
N PRO A 3 13.07 -15.99 -18.75
CA PRO A 3 12.65 -15.00 -19.75
C PRO A 3 11.34 -15.38 -20.47
N GLN A 4 10.99 -16.67 -20.48
CA GLN A 4 9.79 -17.18 -21.16
C GLN A 4 8.72 -17.59 -20.15
N LEU A 5 7.50 -17.09 -20.34
CA LEU A 5 6.38 -17.36 -19.43
C LEU A 5 6.04 -18.85 -19.35
N PHE A 6 6.02 -19.57 -20.46
CA PHE A 6 5.70 -21.02 -20.45
C PHE A 6 6.70 -21.83 -19.65
N LYS A 7 7.99 -21.49 -19.75
CA LYS A 7 9.04 -22.15 -18.98
C LYS A 7 8.86 -21.87 -17.48
N TYR A 8 8.52 -20.62 -17.13
CA TYR A 8 8.17 -20.23 -15.77
C TYR A 8 6.95 -21.02 -15.24
N ILE A 9 5.87 -21.08 -16.02
CA ILE A 9 4.65 -21.84 -15.69
C ILE A 9 4.99 -23.30 -15.45
N TRP A 10 5.66 -23.96 -16.40
CA TRP A 10 5.95 -25.38 -16.29
C TRP A 10 6.84 -25.71 -15.10
N LYS A 11 7.91 -24.92 -14.89
CA LYS A 11 8.86 -25.11 -13.78
C LYS A 11 8.17 -25.13 -12.42
N HIS A 12 7.17 -24.26 -12.22
CA HIS A 12 6.54 -24.04 -10.91
C HIS A 12 5.16 -24.69 -10.76
N SER A 13 4.49 -25.13 -11.84
CA SER A 13 3.13 -25.70 -11.79
C SER A 13 2.96 -27.11 -12.36
N LYS A 14 4.02 -27.76 -12.90
CA LYS A 14 3.91 -29.04 -13.63
C LYS A 14 3.07 -30.12 -12.92
N LYS A 15 3.20 -30.27 -11.59
CA LYS A 15 2.50 -31.31 -10.83
C LYS A 15 0.99 -31.11 -10.85
N ASP A 16 0.54 -29.87 -10.69
CA ASP A 16 -0.89 -29.53 -10.69
C ASP A 16 -1.46 -29.54 -12.10
N GLN A 17 -0.69 -29.04 -13.08
CA GLN A 17 -1.06 -29.10 -14.51
C GLN A 17 -1.32 -30.55 -14.96
N VAL A 18 -0.40 -31.48 -14.67
CA VAL A 18 -0.54 -32.90 -15.04
C VAL A 18 -1.76 -33.56 -14.38
N LYS A 19 -2.04 -33.27 -13.10
CA LYS A 19 -3.23 -33.78 -12.42
C LYS A 19 -4.52 -33.32 -13.09
N ILE A 20 -4.60 -32.05 -13.47
CA ILE A 20 -5.79 -31.50 -14.13
C ILE A 20 -5.92 -32.05 -15.56
N LEU A 21 -4.81 -32.24 -16.28
CA LEU A 21 -4.83 -32.87 -17.60
C LEU A 21 -5.37 -34.31 -17.57
N PHE A 22 -5.09 -35.07 -16.52
CA PHE A 22 -5.69 -36.39 -16.34
C PHE A 22 -7.22 -36.30 -16.21
N LEU A 23 -7.74 -35.33 -15.44
CA LEU A 23 -9.19 -35.10 -15.32
C LEU A 23 -9.83 -34.69 -16.66
N VAL A 24 -9.12 -33.87 -17.45
CA VAL A 24 -9.55 -33.49 -18.81
C VAL A 24 -9.74 -34.73 -19.67
N LEU A 25 -8.75 -35.62 -19.73
CA LEU A 25 -8.82 -36.85 -20.52
C LEU A 25 -9.91 -37.79 -20.00
N ALA A 26 -10.06 -37.91 -18.68
CA ALA A 26 -11.10 -38.72 -18.05
C ALA A 26 -12.53 -38.25 -18.36
N SER A 27 -12.74 -36.97 -18.68
CA SER A 27 -14.07 -36.46 -19.08
C SER A 27 -14.48 -36.77 -20.52
N MET A 28 -13.52 -37.07 -21.41
CA MET A 28 -13.80 -37.21 -22.86
C MET A 28 -14.72 -38.39 -23.22
N PRO A 29 -14.63 -39.58 -22.57
CA PRO A 29 -15.57 -40.67 -22.83
C PRO A 29 -17.02 -40.30 -22.52
N PHE A 30 -17.27 -39.60 -21.41
CA PHE A 30 -18.62 -39.14 -21.04
C PHE A 30 -19.15 -38.08 -22.01
N TYR A 31 -18.27 -37.22 -22.51
CA TYR A 31 -18.61 -36.27 -23.56
C TYR A 31 -19.01 -36.99 -24.86
N PHE A 32 -18.21 -37.98 -25.30
CA PHE A 32 -18.53 -38.79 -26.48
C PHE A 32 -19.89 -39.49 -26.36
N LEU A 33 -20.15 -40.16 -25.22
CA LEU A 33 -21.42 -40.83 -24.98
C LEU A 33 -22.62 -39.86 -24.99
N SER A 34 -22.43 -38.64 -24.51
CA SER A 34 -23.49 -37.62 -24.52
C SER A 34 -23.87 -37.17 -25.94
N LEU A 35 -22.94 -37.22 -26.90
CA LEU A 35 -23.20 -36.88 -28.31
C LEU A 35 -24.00 -37.98 -29.04
N ASP A 36 -23.88 -39.24 -28.62
CA ASP A 36 -24.58 -40.37 -29.24
C ASP A 36 -26.04 -40.51 -28.78
N LEU A 37 -26.35 -40.15 -27.52
CA LEU A 37 -27.69 -40.33 -26.96
C LEU A 37 -28.83 -39.67 -27.75
N PRO A 38 -28.70 -38.46 -28.32
CA PRO A 38 -29.73 -37.89 -29.21
C PRO A 38 -30.08 -38.79 -30.41
N LYS A 39 -29.08 -39.47 -31.00
CA LYS A 39 -29.29 -40.45 -32.07
C LYS A 39 -30.12 -41.62 -31.54
N SER A 40 -29.69 -42.19 -30.41
CA SER A 40 -30.36 -43.34 -29.79
C SER A 40 -31.80 -43.01 -29.38
N ILE A 41 -32.07 -41.81 -28.87
CA ILE A 41 -33.42 -41.33 -28.56
C ILE A 41 -34.29 -41.34 -29.83
N ILE A 42 -33.82 -40.77 -30.93
CA ILE A 42 -34.60 -40.66 -32.17
C ILE A 42 -34.78 -42.03 -32.83
N ASN A 43 -33.69 -42.76 -33.03
CA ASN A 43 -33.70 -43.98 -33.81
C ASN A 43 -34.33 -45.15 -33.06
N LYS A 44 -34.17 -45.24 -31.73
CA LYS A 44 -34.66 -46.39 -30.95
C LYS A 44 -35.97 -46.11 -30.22
N ALA A 45 -36.18 -44.91 -29.68
CA ALA A 45 -37.37 -44.62 -28.86
C ALA A 45 -38.48 -43.86 -29.61
N VAL A 46 -38.14 -42.93 -30.51
CA VAL A 46 -39.13 -42.12 -31.24
C VAL A 46 -39.62 -42.82 -32.51
N ASN A 47 -38.77 -43.57 -33.21
CA ASN A 47 -39.19 -44.28 -34.42
C ASN A 47 -40.23 -45.36 -34.09
N SER A 48 -41.48 -45.16 -34.54
CA SER A 48 -42.61 -46.05 -34.28
C SER A 48 -42.49 -47.41 -34.95
N GLU A 49 -41.67 -47.54 -35.99
CA GLU A 49 -41.46 -48.81 -36.70
C GLU A 49 -40.79 -49.89 -35.83
N ASN A 50 -40.09 -49.49 -34.76
CA ASN A 50 -39.43 -50.43 -33.84
C ASN A 50 -40.37 -51.06 -32.81
N PHE A 51 -41.61 -50.58 -32.70
CA PHE A 51 -42.60 -51.04 -31.72
C PHE A 51 -43.85 -51.56 -32.43
N ALA A 52 -43.94 -52.88 -32.61
CA ALA A 52 -45.05 -53.51 -33.35
C ALA A 52 -46.42 -53.39 -32.63
N THR A 53 -46.43 -53.25 -31.30
CA THR A 53 -47.61 -53.08 -30.44
C THR A 53 -47.31 -52.16 -29.25
N LEU A 54 -48.33 -51.60 -28.59
CA LEU A 54 -48.17 -50.72 -27.41
C LEU A 54 -47.47 -51.39 -26.21
N GLU A 55 -47.39 -52.73 -26.19
CA GLU A 55 -46.70 -53.52 -25.16
C GLU A 55 -45.31 -54.03 -25.58
N SER A 56 -44.87 -53.74 -26.81
CA SER A 56 -43.55 -54.18 -27.28
C SER A 56 -42.42 -53.49 -26.49
N THR A 57 -41.41 -54.28 -26.14
CA THR A 57 -40.27 -53.83 -25.31
C THR A 57 -38.96 -53.94 -26.08
N ILE A 58 -38.06 -52.99 -25.81
CA ILE A 58 -36.68 -53.00 -26.32
C ILE A 58 -35.73 -52.94 -25.11
N PRO A 59 -34.63 -53.72 -25.12
CA PRO A 59 -33.70 -53.74 -23.99
C PRO A 59 -32.87 -52.46 -23.92
N PHE A 60 -32.94 -51.78 -22.77
CA PHE A 60 -32.13 -50.63 -22.41
C PHE A 60 -30.83 -51.07 -21.72
N MET A 61 -29.70 -50.40 -22.03
CA MET A 61 -28.36 -50.72 -21.50
C MET A 61 -27.86 -52.15 -21.82
N ARG A 62 -28.39 -52.78 -22.88
CA ARG A 62 -27.83 -54.01 -23.42
C ARG A 62 -26.46 -53.70 -24.02
N PHE A 63 -25.42 -54.32 -23.47
CA PHE A 63 -24.05 -54.14 -23.94
C PHE A 63 -23.61 -55.40 -24.67
N GLU A 64 -23.46 -55.28 -25.98
CA GLU A 64 -22.91 -56.33 -26.84
C GLU A 64 -21.47 -55.99 -27.16
N LEU A 65 -20.59 -56.99 -27.16
CA LEU A 65 -19.20 -56.78 -27.53
C LEU A 65 -19.15 -56.30 -29.00
N PRO A 66 -18.62 -55.09 -29.30
CA PRO A 66 -18.52 -54.62 -30.67
C PRO A 66 -17.65 -55.58 -31.50
N TYR A 67 -18.12 -55.96 -32.69
CA TYR A 67 -17.53 -57.00 -33.55
C TYR A 67 -17.52 -58.42 -32.95
N GLY A 68 -18.30 -58.67 -31.89
CA GLY A 68 -18.41 -59.99 -31.26
C GLY A 68 -18.88 -61.09 -32.22
N GLU A 69 -19.86 -60.80 -33.08
CA GLU A 69 -20.32 -61.74 -34.11
C GLU A 69 -19.24 -62.07 -35.15
N GLU A 70 -18.44 -61.09 -35.58
CA GLU A 70 -17.37 -61.30 -36.57
C GLU A 70 -16.17 -62.06 -35.98
N ILE A 71 -15.91 -61.91 -34.68
CA ILE A 71 -14.75 -62.51 -34.00
C ILE A 71 -15.09 -63.89 -33.40
N PHE A 72 -16.30 -64.05 -32.84
CA PHE A 72 -16.72 -65.23 -32.08
C PHE A 72 -17.84 -66.03 -32.74
N GLY A 73 -18.38 -65.59 -33.89
CA GLY A 73 -19.44 -66.27 -34.61
C GLY A 73 -20.84 -66.14 -33.99
N GLU A 74 -20.95 -65.57 -32.79
CA GLU A 74 -22.20 -65.26 -32.09
C GLU A 74 -22.07 -63.92 -31.36
N ALA A 75 -23.20 -63.22 -31.19
CA ALA A 75 -23.24 -61.95 -30.47
C ALA A 75 -22.95 -62.19 -28.97
N VAL A 76 -21.76 -61.79 -28.51
CA VAL A 76 -21.40 -61.88 -27.09
C VAL A 76 -22.07 -60.73 -26.34
N VAL A 77 -23.19 -61.03 -25.70
CA VAL A 77 -23.93 -60.08 -24.85
C VAL A 77 -23.34 -60.11 -23.44
N LEU A 78 -22.75 -58.98 -23.02
CA LEU A 78 -22.12 -58.82 -21.69
C LEU A 78 -23.11 -58.33 -20.62
N LEU A 79 -24.17 -57.65 -21.04
CA LEU A 79 -25.31 -57.25 -20.20
C LEU A 79 -26.59 -57.42 -21.00
N GLU A 80 -27.54 -58.22 -20.49
CA GLU A 80 -28.83 -58.49 -21.16
C GLU A 80 -29.74 -57.24 -21.24
N GLY A 81 -29.56 -56.28 -20.32
CA GLY A 81 -30.31 -55.02 -20.29
C GLY A 81 -31.68 -55.14 -19.60
N LEU A 82 -32.44 -54.06 -19.60
CA LEU A 82 -33.81 -54.01 -19.06
C LEU A 82 -34.81 -53.77 -20.19
N ASP A 83 -35.78 -54.67 -20.34
CA ASP A 83 -36.84 -54.52 -21.34
C ASP A 83 -37.80 -53.39 -20.95
N LEU A 84 -37.83 -52.34 -21.75
CA LEU A 84 -38.64 -51.15 -21.51
C LEU A 84 -39.64 -50.93 -22.65
N THR A 85 -40.85 -50.53 -22.29
CA THR A 85 -41.86 -50.03 -23.24
C THR A 85 -41.39 -48.70 -23.86
N GLN A 86 -41.98 -48.30 -25.00
CA GLN A 86 -41.54 -47.11 -25.75
C GLN A 86 -41.42 -45.84 -24.89
N LEU A 87 -42.42 -45.54 -24.05
CA LEU A 87 -42.39 -44.36 -23.18
C LEU A 87 -41.31 -44.48 -22.09
N SER A 88 -41.17 -45.65 -21.48
CA SER A 88 -40.16 -45.91 -20.46
C SER A 88 -38.73 -45.88 -21.02
N LEU A 89 -38.53 -46.37 -22.25
CA LEU A 89 -37.25 -46.33 -22.96
C LEU A 89 -36.87 -44.88 -23.32
N LEU A 90 -37.83 -44.10 -23.81
CA LEU A 90 -37.63 -42.67 -24.07
C LEU A 90 -37.21 -41.93 -22.78
N LEU A 91 -37.93 -42.16 -21.67
CA LEU A 91 -37.59 -41.58 -20.37
C LEU A 91 -36.19 -42.02 -19.91
N ALA A 92 -35.84 -43.31 -20.06
CA ALA A 92 -34.53 -43.83 -19.68
C ALA A 92 -33.38 -43.19 -20.48
N PHE A 93 -33.51 -43.05 -21.79
CA PHE A 93 -32.50 -42.34 -22.60
C PHE A 93 -32.42 -40.85 -22.29
N CYS A 94 -33.56 -40.17 -22.10
CA CYS A 94 -33.59 -38.76 -21.72
C CYS A 94 -32.96 -38.51 -20.33
N LEU A 95 -33.26 -39.35 -19.33
CA LEU A 95 -32.64 -39.28 -18.00
C LEU A 95 -31.15 -39.61 -18.04
N SER A 96 -30.73 -40.57 -18.87
CA SER A 96 -29.31 -40.88 -19.08
C SER A 96 -28.57 -39.72 -19.74
N PHE A 97 -29.21 -39.07 -20.73
CA PHE A 97 -28.67 -37.88 -21.37
C PHE A 97 -28.50 -36.75 -20.35
N LEU A 98 -29.52 -36.48 -19.55
CA LEU A 98 -29.43 -35.52 -18.45
C LEU A 98 -28.31 -35.88 -17.46
N GLY A 99 -28.20 -37.16 -17.08
CA GLY A 99 -27.14 -37.66 -16.19
C GLY A 99 -25.74 -37.41 -16.74
N LEU A 100 -25.50 -37.72 -18.03
CA LEU A 100 -24.21 -37.45 -18.67
C LEU A 100 -23.92 -35.95 -18.79
N VAL A 101 -24.94 -35.12 -19.07
CA VAL A 101 -24.80 -33.66 -19.07
C VAL A 101 -24.38 -33.15 -17.68
N LEU A 102 -24.96 -33.68 -16.59
CA LEU A 102 -24.56 -33.33 -15.22
C LEU A 102 -23.14 -33.78 -14.90
N VAL A 103 -22.75 -35.00 -15.28
CA VAL A 103 -21.38 -35.51 -15.09
C VAL A 103 -20.36 -34.65 -15.83
N ASN A 104 -20.60 -34.33 -17.10
CA ASN A 104 -19.75 -33.43 -17.89
C ASN A 104 -19.69 -32.02 -17.28
N GLY A 105 -20.82 -31.51 -16.81
CA GLY A 105 -20.90 -30.25 -16.07
C GLY A 105 -20.06 -30.25 -14.79
N PHE A 106 -20.08 -31.36 -14.04
CA PHE A 106 -19.31 -31.54 -12.82
C PHE A 106 -17.79 -31.62 -13.09
N PHE A 107 -17.36 -32.37 -14.11
CA PHE A 107 -15.96 -32.36 -14.57
C PHE A 107 -15.51 -30.94 -14.94
N LYS A 108 -16.32 -30.22 -15.73
CA LYS A 108 -16.03 -28.84 -16.13
C LYS A 108 -15.91 -27.93 -14.91
N PHE A 109 -16.79 -28.07 -13.92
CA PHE A 109 -16.73 -27.32 -12.66
C PHE A 109 -15.42 -27.58 -11.90
N ILE A 110 -15.07 -28.85 -11.66
CA ILE A 110 -13.82 -29.21 -10.96
C ILE A 110 -12.60 -28.68 -11.70
N ILE A 111 -12.51 -28.93 -13.02
CA ILE A 111 -11.38 -28.51 -13.84
C ILE A 111 -11.21 -26.98 -13.77
N ASN A 112 -12.29 -26.21 -13.90
CA ASN A 112 -12.21 -24.75 -13.85
C ASN A 112 -11.84 -24.21 -12.45
N THR A 113 -12.37 -24.80 -11.38
CA THR A 113 -12.01 -24.42 -10.01
C THR A 113 -10.53 -24.72 -9.72
N LEU A 114 -10.02 -25.88 -10.15
CA LEU A 114 -8.61 -26.23 -9.98
C LEU A 114 -7.69 -25.33 -10.80
N LYS A 115 -8.06 -24.98 -12.04
CA LYS A 115 -7.35 -23.98 -12.86
C LYS A 115 -7.28 -22.62 -12.18
N GLY A 116 -8.41 -22.12 -11.66
CA GLY A 116 -8.48 -20.84 -10.97
C GLY A 116 -7.57 -20.79 -9.75
N ARG A 117 -7.63 -21.82 -8.89
CA ARG A 117 -6.75 -21.93 -7.73
C ARG A 117 -5.27 -22.00 -8.12
N LEU A 118 -4.95 -22.70 -9.21
CA LEU A 118 -3.58 -22.75 -9.73
C LEU A 118 -3.09 -21.38 -10.22
N GLY A 119 -3.96 -20.63 -10.91
CA GLY A 119 -3.70 -19.26 -11.33
C GLY A 119 -3.36 -18.34 -10.16
N GLU A 120 -4.20 -18.35 -9.12
CA GLU A 120 -3.99 -17.53 -7.91
C GLU A 120 -2.70 -17.87 -7.16
N ARG A 121 -2.34 -19.15 -7.06
CA ARG A 121 -1.07 -19.59 -6.45
C ARG A 121 0.14 -19.06 -7.20
N MET A 122 0.08 -19.15 -8.52
CA MET A 122 1.16 -18.66 -9.39
C MET A 122 1.23 -17.14 -9.40
N LEU A 123 0.09 -16.46 -9.26
CA LEU A 123 0.01 -15.01 -9.10
C LEU A 123 0.64 -14.57 -7.77
N ARG A 124 0.30 -15.22 -6.66
CA ARG A 124 0.92 -15.01 -5.34
C ARG A 124 2.44 -15.17 -5.40
N ARG A 125 2.92 -16.24 -6.02
CA ARG A 125 4.37 -16.48 -6.26
C ARG A 125 5.02 -15.35 -7.04
N LEU A 126 4.42 -14.96 -8.16
CA LEU A 126 4.99 -13.94 -9.04
C LEU A 126 5.05 -12.57 -8.34
N ARG A 127 3.96 -12.17 -7.66
CA ARG A 127 3.93 -10.92 -6.87
C ARG A 127 5.02 -10.91 -5.80
N TYR A 128 5.17 -12.01 -5.05
CA TYR A 128 6.24 -12.13 -4.06
C TYR A 128 7.63 -12.01 -4.68
N GLN A 129 7.92 -12.70 -5.79
CA GLN A 129 9.21 -12.62 -6.48
C GLN A 129 9.52 -11.21 -7.02
N LEU A 130 8.51 -10.46 -7.45
CA LEU A 130 8.67 -9.08 -7.90
C LEU A 130 8.95 -8.15 -6.72
N THR A 131 8.23 -8.31 -5.61
CA THR A 131 8.48 -7.56 -4.36
C THR A 131 9.87 -7.84 -3.80
N ASP A 132 10.27 -9.11 -3.72
CA ASP A 132 11.61 -9.54 -3.29
C ASP A 132 12.73 -8.89 -4.13
N ARG A 133 12.52 -8.74 -5.44
CA ARG A 133 13.48 -8.08 -6.32
C ARG A 133 13.64 -6.59 -6.04
N ILE A 134 12.57 -5.87 -5.68
CA ILE A 134 12.65 -4.45 -5.32
C ILE A 134 13.61 -4.24 -4.15
N LEU A 135 13.62 -5.17 -3.18
CA LEU A 135 14.51 -5.14 -2.02
C LEU A 135 16.00 -5.28 -2.38
N ARG A 136 16.30 -5.57 -3.65
CA ARG A 136 17.65 -5.77 -4.20
C ARG A 136 18.03 -4.75 -5.26
N PHE A 137 17.15 -3.79 -5.55
CA PHE A 137 17.46 -2.74 -6.53
C PHE A 137 18.59 -1.83 -6.01
N PRO A 138 19.52 -1.41 -6.88
CA PRO A 138 20.52 -0.41 -6.50
C PRO A 138 19.86 0.90 -6.08
N VAL A 139 20.39 1.58 -5.06
CA VAL A 139 19.80 2.80 -4.50
C VAL A 139 19.67 3.92 -5.54
N LEU A 140 20.66 4.10 -6.42
CA LEU A 140 20.62 5.11 -7.49
C LEU A 140 19.50 4.87 -8.50
N HIS A 141 19.20 3.59 -8.80
CA HIS A 141 18.12 3.21 -9.69
C HIS A 141 16.76 3.46 -9.02
N THR A 142 16.60 3.06 -7.76
CA THR A 142 15.37 3.23 -6.98
C THR A 142 14.93 4.70 -6.87
N ARG A 143 15.87 5.65 -6.75
CA ARG A 143 15.55 7.09 -6.69
C ARG A 143 14.90 7.65 -7.96
N ARG A 144 15.08 7.00 -9.11
CA ARG A 144 14.56 7.45 -10.41
C ARG A 144 13.20 6.85 -10.77
N ILE A 145 12.85 5.73 -10.15
CA ILE A 145 11.61 5.00 -10.49
C ILE A 145 10.41 5.67 -9.84
N LYS A 146 9.34 5.88 -10.62
CA LYS A 146 8.05 6.34 -10.09
C LYS A 146 7.40 5.23 -9.26
N GLN A 147 7.15 5.49 -7.98
CA GLN A 147 6.60 4.51 -7.04
C GLN A 147 5.25 3.93 -7.49
N ALA A 148 4.37 4.78 -8.05
CA ALA A 148 3.06 4.37 -8.56
C ALA A 148 3.16 3.40 -9.76
N GLU A 149 4.20 3.54 -10.59
CA GLU A 149 4.44 2.63 -11.71
C GLU A 149 4.75 1.22 -11.21
N ILE A 150 5.65 1.07 -10.25
CA ILE A 150 5.98 -0.24 -9.67
C ILE A 150 4.78 -0.88 -8.95
N ALA A 151 4.01 -0.08 -8.21
CA ALA A 151 2.83 -0.56 -7.51
C ALA A 151 1.76 -1.10 -8.50
N THR A 152 1.49 -0.36 -9.58
CA THR A 152 0.56 -0.79 -10.63
C THR A 152 1.08 -1.98 -11.42
N MET A 153 2.39 -2.11 -11.61
CA MET A 153 3.01 -3.30 -12.22
C MET A 153 2.74 -4.57 -11.40
N ILE A 154 2.97 -4.52 -10.09
CA ILE A 154 2.76 -5.68 -9.19
C ILE A 154 1.27 -6.02 -9.05
N LYS A 155 0.41 -5.00 -9.00
CA LYS A 155 -1.03 -5.17 -8.78
C LYS A 155 -1.77 -5.51 -10.07
N ASP A 156 -1.77 -4.60 -11.03
CA ASP A 156 -2.69 -4.57 -12.18
C ASP A 156 -2.07 -5.22 -13.44
N GLU A 157 -0.78 -5.00 -13.72
CA GLU A 157 -0.15 -5.60 -14.92
C GLU A 157 0.02 -7.11 -14.80
N VAL A 158 0.26 -7.58 -13.57
CA VAL A 158 0.48 -8.99 -13.23
C VAL A 158 -0.82 -9.77 -12.99
N GLU A 159 -1.94 -9.13 -12.72
CA GLU A 159 -3.23 -9.82 -12.52
C GLU A 159 -3.66 -10.68 -13.73
N PRO A 160 -3.62 -10.19 -14.99
CA PRO A 160 -3.94 -11.02 -16.16
C PRO A 160 -3.01 -12.22 -16.37
N LEU A 161 -1.78 -12.16 -15.83
CA LEU A 161 -0.85 -13.29 -15.85
C LEU A 161 -1.41 -14.43 -15.00
N GLY A 162 -1.92 -14.14 -13.80
CA GLY A 162 -2.54 -15.15 -12.92
C GLY A 162 -3.64 -15.95 -13.62
N GLY A 163 -4.59 -15.25 -14.24
CA GLY A 163 -5.69 -15.89 -14.98
C GLY A 163 -5.18 -16.78 -16.12
N PHE A 164 -4.23 -16.29 -16.92
CA PHE A 164 -3.70 -17.07 -18.05
C PHE A 164 -2.84 -18.27 -17.62
N ILE A 165 -2.12 -18.21 -16.49
CA ILE A 165 -1.24 -19.30 -16.05
C ILE A 165 -2.05 -20.60 -15.81
N GLY A 166 -3.25 -20.49 -15.21
CA GLY A 166 -4.16 -21.63 -15.05
C GLY A 166 -4.65 -22.19 -16.39
N ASP A 167 -4.81 -21.34 -17.40
CA ASP A 167 -5.27 -21.71 -18.74
C ASP A 167 -4.16 -22.16 -19.70
N ALA A 168 -2.90 -21.86 -19.39
CA ALA A 168 -1.80 -21.95 -20.35
C ALA A 168 -1.61 -23.35 -20.97
N ILE A 169 -1.84 -24.42 -20.23
CA ILE A 169 -1.65 -25.80 -20.75
C ILE A 169 -2.95 -26.57 -20.76
N ILE A 170 -3.76 -26.44 -19.69
CA ILE A 170 -4.97 -27.24 -19.55
C ILE A 170 -6.05 -26.82 -20.55
N THR A 171 -6.24 -25.52 -20.79
CA THR A 171 -7.30 -25.04 -21.69
C THR A 171 -7.10 -25.46 -23.14
N PRO A 172 -5.92 -25.34 -23.77
CA PRO A 172 -5.75 -25.81 -25.13
C PRO A 172 -5.89 -27.33 -25.26
N VAL A 173 -5.45 -28.11 -24.27
CA VAL A 173 -5.65 -29.57 -24.28
C VAL A 173 -7.12 -29.93 -24.11
N PHE A 174 -7.84 -29.26 -23.20
CA PHE A 174 -9.28 -29.49 -22.97
C PHE A 174 -10.11 -29.16 -24.22
N LEU A 175 -9.92 -27.97 -24.79
CA LEU A 175 -10.64 -27.53 -26.00
C LEU A 175 -10.24 -28.36 -27.23
N GLY A 176 -8.95 -28.66 -27.37
CA GLY A 176 -8.44 -29.51 -28.45
C GLY A 176 -9.01 -30.93 -28.37
N SER A 177 -9.05 -31.52 -27.18
CA SER A 177 -9.64 -32.85 -26.96
C SER A 177 -11.14 -32.85 -27.22
N GLN A 178 -11.86 -31.78 -26.83
CA GLN A 178 -13.29 -31.64 -27.11
C GLN A 178 -13.57 -31.53 -28.61
N ALA A 179 -12.84 -30.66 -29.32
CA ALA A 179 -12.96 -30.51 -30.78
C ALA A 179 -12.60 -31.81 -31.51
N LEU A 180 -11.53 -32.48 -31.09
CA LEU A 180 -11.12 -33.76 -31.65
C LEU A 180 -12.17 -34.85 -31.42
N THR A 181 -12.75 -34.93 -30.21
CA THR A 181 -13.81 -35.89 -29.89
C THR A 181 -15.07 -35.65 -30.73
N ALA A 182 -15.49 -34.40 -30.87
CA ALA A 182 -16.63 -34.04 -31.71
C ALA A 182 -16.35 -34.33 -33.21
N MET A 183 -15.14 -34.05 -33.69
CA MET A 183 -14.74 -34.36 -35.07
C MET A 183 -14.71 -35.87 -35.33
N ILE A 184 -14.10 -36.64 -34.43
CA ILE A 184 -14.06 -38.12 -34.50
C ILE A 184 -15.49 -38.66 -34.48
N PHE A 185 -16.35 -38.14 -33.60
CA PHE A 185 -17.75 -38.54 -33.55
C PHE A 185 -18.45 -38.30 -34.90
N ILE A 186 -18.34 -37.10 -35.49
CA ILE A 186 -18.95 -36.81 -36.80
C ILE A 186 -18.40 -37.74 -37.89
N MET A 187 -17.09 -38.01 -37.90
CA MET A 187 -16.46 -38.91 -38.87
C MET A 187 -16.91 -40.37 -38.72
N VAL A 188 -17.06 -40.84 -37.49
CA VAL A 188 -17.58 -42.19 -37.18
C VAL A 188 -19.03 -42.32 -37.63
N GLN A 189 -19.84 -41.27 -37.49
CA GLN A 189 -21.23 -41.26 -37.98
C GLN A 189 -21.28 -41.20 -39.51
N ASN A 190 -20.48 -40.33 -40.13
CA ASN A 190 -20.32 -40.31 -41.58
C ASN A 190 -19.02 -39.62 -42.03
N PHE A 191 -18.24 -40.35 -42.82
CA PHE A 191 -16.95 -39.87 -43.32
C PHE A 191 -17.05 -38.60 -44.19
N TRP A 192 -18.04 -38.52 -45.09
CA TRP A 192 -18.20 -37.39 -46.02
C TRP A 192 -18.66 -36.10 -45.33
N LEU A 193 -19.65 -36.19 -44.44
CA LEU A 193 -20.08 -35.05 -43.62
C LEU A 193 -18.95 -34.58 -42.68
N GLY A 194 -18.15 -35.52 -42.17
CA GLY A 194 -16.92 -35.22 -41.43
C GLY A 194 -15.90 -34.44 -42.26
N LEU A 195 -15.70 -34.80 -43.54
CA LEU A 195 -14.78 -34.09 -44.44
C LEU A 195 -15.25 -32.65 -44.71
N VAL A 196 -16.55 -32.43 -44.89
CA VAL A 196 -17.15 -31.08 -45.02
C VAL A 196 -16.91 -30.26 -43.75
N ALA A 197 -17.20 -30.81 -42.57
CA ALA A 197 -16.96 -30.14 -41.29
C ALA A 197 -15.48 -29.79 -41.11
N MET A 198 -14.58 -30.74 -41.38
CA MET A 198 -13.13 -30.54 -41.30
C MET A 198 -12.64 -29.44 -42.23
N SER A 199 -13.14 -29.39 -43.47
CA SER A 199 -12.77 -28.36 -44.45
C SER A 199 -13.12 -26.95 -43.94
N ILE A 200 -14.31 -26.77 -43.36
CA ILE A 200 -14.74 -25.47 -42.84
C ILE A 200 -13.95 -25.08 -41.58
N VAL A 201 -13.68 -26.04 -40.69
CA VAL A 201 -12.84 -25.81 -39.52
C VAL A 201 -11.42 -25.40 -39.93
N LEU A 202 -10.83 -26.03 -40.95
CA LEU A 202 -9.52 -25.64 -41.47
C LEU A 202 -9.54 -24.23 -42.05
N VAL A 203 -10.56 -23.86 -42.83
CA VAL A 203 -10.71 -22.48 -43.33
C VAL A 203 -10.78 -21.49 -42.17
N GLN A 204 -11.54 -21.78 -41.12
CA GLN A 204 -11.59 -20.94 -39.92
C GLN A 204 -10.22 -20.85 -39.22
N ALA A 205 -9.53 -21.98 -39.05
CA ALA A 205 -8.23 -22.07 -38.37
C ALA A 205 -7.12 -21.28 -39.09
N PHE A 206 -7.17 -21.15 -40.42
CA PHE A 206 -6.15 -20.40 -41.18
C PHE A 206 -6.53 -18.93 -41.43
N VAL A 207 -7.79 -18.64 -41.78
CA VAL A 207 -8.20 -17.28 -42.18
C VAL A 207 -8.35 -16.36 -40.97
N ILE A 208 -8.99 -16.83 -39.89
CA ILE A 208 -9.31 -15.99 -38.73
C ILE A 208 -8.06 -15.46 -38.01
N PRO A 209 -7.00 -16.26 -37.73
CA PRO A 209 -5.79 -15.74 -37.10
C PRO A 209 -5.07 -14.68 -37.94
N LYS A 210 -5.04 -14.85 -39.27
CA LYS A 210 -4.40 -13.90 -40.19
C LYS A 210 -5.06 -12.51 -40.12
N LEU A 211 -6.40 -12.47 -40.09
CA LEU A 211 -7.16 -11.22 -39.95
C LEU A 211 -6.99 -10.58 -38.56
N ARG A 212 -6.84 -11.40 -37.52
CA ARG A 212 -6.67 -10.95 -36.13
C ARG A 212 -5.29 -10.37 -35.82
N LYS A 213 -4.23 -10.72 -36.58
CA LYS A 213 -2.85 -10.21 -36.35
C LYS A 213 -2.78 -8.68 -36.24
N ARG A 214 -3.50 -7.95 -37.11
CA ARG A 214 -3.54 -6.48 -37.07
C ARG A 214 -4.25 -5.94 -35.83
N ILE A 215 -5.31 -6.60 -35.37
CA ILE A 215 -6.04 -6.23 -34.14
C ILE A 215 -5.08 -6.29 -32.94
N LEU A 216 -4.26 -7.33 -32.85
CA LEU A 216 -3.26 -7.49 -31.77
C LEU A 216 -2.24 -6.35 -31.77
N THR A 217 -1.70 -6.00 -32.94
CA THR A 217 -0.74 -4.89 -33.04
C THR A 217 -1.34 -3.54 -32.61
N LEU A 218 -2.59 -3.28 -32.99
CA LEU A 218 -3.33 -2.08 -32.55
C LEU A 218 -3.65 -2.14 -31.04
N GLY A 219 -3.94 -3.32 -30.51
CA GLY A 219 -4.13 -3.56 -29.08
C GLY A 219 -2.90 -3.18 -28.26
N ARG A 220 -1.70 -3.57 -28.72
CA ARG A 220 -0.41 -3.17 -28.12
C ARG A 220 -0.21 -1.65 -28.18
N GLN A 221 -0.43 -1.04 -29.33
CA GLN A 221 -0.33 0.43 -29.50
C GLN A 221 -1.30 1.17 -28.58
N ARG A 222 -2.54 0.67 -28.43
CA ARG A 222 -3.54 1.22 -27.51
C ARG A 222 -3.04 1.22 -26.07
N GLN A 223 -2.45 0.11 -25.61
CA GLN A 223 -1.95 0.01 -24.22
C GLN A 223 -0.78 0.96 -23.97
N ILE A 224 0.18 1.06 -24.90
CA ILE A 224 1.32 1.99 -24.79
C ILE A 224 0.82 3.44 -24.75
N THR A 225 -0.11 3.80 -25.62
CA THR A 225 -0.65 5.17 -25.67
C THR A 225 -1.47 5.50 -24.41
N ALA A 226 -2.18 4.52 -23.84
CA ALA A 226 -2.90 4.70 -22.58
C ALA A 226 -1.96 4.90 -21.39
N ARG A 227 -0.83 4.19 -21.33
CA ARG A 227 0.22 4.41 -20.31
C ARG A 227 0.84 5.79 -20.45
N ALA A 228 1.18 6.20 -21.67
CA ALA A 228 1.72 7.54 -21.91
C ALA A 228 0.73 8.65 -21.52
N LEU A 229 -0.59 8.40 -21.63
CA LEU A 229 -1.61 9.32 -21.13
C LEU A 229 -1.62 9.36 -19.59
N ALA A 230 -1.61 8.19 -18.92
CA ALA A 230 -1.58 8.13 -17.45
C ALA A 230 -0.32 8.82 -16.87
N GLY A 231 0.85 8.57 -17.47
CA GLY A 231 2.10 9.25 -17.10
C GLY A 231 2.01 10.76 -17.28
N ARG A 232 1.43 11.23 -18.39
CA ARG A 232 1.21 12.67 -18.61
C ARG A 232 0.26 13.28 -17.59
N VAL A 233 -0.80 12.58 -17.19
CA VAL A 233 -1.72 13.05 -16.14
C VAL A 233 -0.99 13.23 -14.81
N SER A 234 -0.07 12.32 -14.44
CA SER A 234 0.78 12.49 -13.24
C SER A 234 1.63 13.75 -13.33
N GLU A 235 2.26 13.99 -14.48
CA GLU A 235 3.09 15.19 -14.70
C GLU A 235 2.29 16.50 -14.61
N LEU A 236 1.03 16.51 -15.08
CA LEU A 236 0.16 17.68 -14.94
C LEU A 236 -0.21 17.98 -13.49
N VAL A 237 -0.37 16.94 -12.66
CA VAL A 237 -0.64 17.10 -11.23
C VAL A 237 0.61 17.57 -10.49
N GLU A 238 1.76 16.96 -10.79
CA GLU A 238 3.06 17.33 -10.21
C GLU A 238 3.45 18.77 -10.58
N GLY A 239 3.22 19.19 -11.84
CA GLY A 239 3.52 20.53 -12.34
C GLY A 239 2.36 21.52 -12.26
N ALA A 240 1.39 21.30 -11.38
CA ALA A 240 0.17 22.12 -11.32
C ALA A 240 0.48 23.60 -11.03
N VAL A 241 1.49 23.87 -10.20
CA VAL A 241 1.91 25.23 -9.86
C VAL A 241 2.44 25.94 -11.09
N GLU A 242 3.34 25.32 -11.83
CA GLU A 242 3.95 25.84 -13.05
C GLU A 242 2.89 26.08 -14.13
N ILE A 243 1.95 25.15 -14.28
CA ILE A 243 0.85 25.26 -15.25
C ILE A 243 -0.02 26.47 -14.93
N GLN A 244 -0.39 26.66 -13.66
CA GLN A 244 -1.21 27.78 -13.21
C GLN A 244 -0.45 29.10 -13.25
N ALA A 245 0.80 29.12 -12.77
CA ALA A 245 1.65 30.31 -12.72
C ALA A 245 1.96 30.87 -14.12
N HIS A 246 2.03 30.02 -15.14
CA HIS A 246 2.32 30.41 -16.52
C HIS A 246 1.09 30.44 -17.45
N ASP A 247 -0.13 30.27 -16.93
CA ASP A 247 -1.39 30.22 -17.71
C ASP A 247 -1.34 29.24 -18.91
N THR A 248 -0.66 28.10 -18.74
CA THR A 248 -0.53 27.09 -19.82
C THR A 248 -1.68 26.09 -19.83
N THR A 249 -2.71 26.28 -19.01
CA THR A 249 -3.85 25.38 -18.86
C THR A 249 -4.53 25.02 -20.20
N ASN A 250 -4.65 25.99 -21.12
CA ASN A 250 -5.24 25.75 -22.44
C ASN A 250 -4.33 24.94 -23.38
N PHE A 251 -3.01 25.11 -23.27
CA PHE A 251 -2.05 24.28 -23.99
C PHE A 251 -2.17 22.82 -23.51
N GLU A 252 -2.22 22.61 -22.20
CA GLU A 252 -2.34 21.26 -21.62
C GLU A 252 -3.67 20.59 -21.99
N ARG A 253 -4.77 21.34 -22.01
CA ARG A 253 -6.07 20.86 -22.54
C ARG A 253 -5.96 20.40 -24.00
N ALA A 254 -5.29 21.19 -24.85
CA ALA A 254 -5.11 20.85 -26.26
C ALA A 254 -4.22 19.59 -26.44
N GLU A 255 -3.16 19.47 -25.64
CA GLU A 255 -2.24 18.34 -25.68
C GLU A 255 -2.95 17.03 -25.27
N ILE A 256 -3.69 17.05 -24.15
CA ILE A 256 -4.49 15.91 -23.67
C ILE A 256 -5.57 15.53 -24.70
N SER A 257 -6.27 16.51 -25.27
CA SER A 257 -7.28 16.26 -26.30
C SER A 257 -6.70 15.54 -27.52
N SER A 258 -5.50 15.93 -27.98
CA SER A 258 -4.80 15.28 -29.09
C SER A 258 -4.45 13.81 -28.77
N ARG A 259 -3.94 13.55 -27.56
CA ARG A 259 -3.61 12.19 -27.08
C ARG A 259 -4.86 11.30 -27.01
N LEU A 260 -5.96 11.82 -26.46
CA LEU A 260 -7.25 11.13 -26.42
C LEU A 260 -7.77 10.81 -27.83
N GLY A 261 -7.64 11.74 -28.78
CA GLY A 261 -8.00 11.52 -30.19
C GLY A 261 -7.22 10.37 -30.84
N LYS A 262 -5.91 10.24 -30.55
CA LYS A 262 -5.11 9.10 -31.02
C LYS A 262 -5.60 7.77 -30.46
N ILE A 263 -5.91 7.71 -29.16
CA ILE A 263 -6.47 6.51 -28.51
C ILE A 263 -7.82 6.14 -29.13
N PHE A 264 -8.69 7.13 -29.37
CA PHE A 264 -9.99 6.92 -30.01
C PHE A 264 -9.84 6.28 -31.41
N LYS A 265 -8.97 6.83 -32.27
CA LYS A 265 -8.73 6.30 -33.62
C LYS A 265 -8.26 4.85 -33.59
N ILE A 266 -7.31 4.51 -32.70
CA ILE A 266 -6.83 3.13 -32.53
C ILE A 266 -7.97 2.21 -32.08
N ARG A 267 -8.77 2.63 -31.09
CA ARG A 267 -9.94 1.86 -30.61
C ARG A 267 -10.97 1.65 -31.70
N TYR A 268 -11.25 2.68 -32.50
CA TYR A 268 -12.23 2.60 -33.58
C TYR A 268 -11.80 1.60 -34.66
N GLU A 269 -10.52 1.62 -35.09
CA GLU A 269 -10.00 0.64 -36.04
C GLU A 269 -10.06 -0.80 -35.48
N ILE A 270 -9.75 -0.97 -34.18
CA ILE A 270 -9.93 -2.26 -33.48
C ILE A 270 -11.39 -2.72 -33.58
N TYR A 271 -12.36 -1.86 -33.32
CA TYR A 271 -13.78 -2.21 -33.37
C TYR A 271 -14.22 -2.65 -34.76
N GLN A 272 -13.89 -1.88 -35.80
CA GLN A 272 -14.25 -2.22 -37.18
C GLN A 272 -13.72 -3.61 -37.57
N ARG A 273 -12.44 -3.86 -37.30
CA ARG A 273 -11.80 -5.15 -37.61
C ARG A 273 -12.38 -6.29 -36.77
N LYS A 274 -12.63 -6.06 -35.47
CA LYS A 274 -13.21 -7.06 -34.56
C LYS A 274 -14.59 -7.50 -35.03
N PHE A 275 -15.46 -6.56 -35.40
CA PHE A 275 -16.81 -6.89 -35.86
C PHE A 275 -16.83 -7.53 -37.25
N PHE A 276 -15.91 -7.16 -38.14
CA PHE A 276 -15.75 -7.86 -39.41
C PHE A 276 -15.36 -9.34 -39.22
N VAL A 277 -14.41 -9.61 -38.32
CA VAL A 277 -14.03 -11.00 -37.97
C VAL A 277 -15.20 -11.76 -37.34
N LYS A 278 -16.00 -11.11 -36.47
CA LYS A 278 -17.21 -11.70 -35.88
C LYS A 278 -18.26 -12.04 -36.94
N PHE A 279 -18.48 -11.14 -37.91
CA PHE A 279 -19.37 -11.37 -39.04
C PHE A 279 -18.93 -12.58 -39.86
N LEU A 280 -17.65 -12.65 -40.27
CA LEU A 280 -17.13 -13.77 -41.05
C LEU A 280 -17.25 -15.11 -40.30
N ASN A 281 -16.97 -15.11 -38.99
CA ASN A 281 -17.12 -16.31 -38.16
C ASN A 281 -18.58 -16.79 -38.09
N ASN A 282 -19.54 -15.89 -37.92
CA ASN A 282 -20.96 -16.23 -37.87
C ASN A 282 -21.46 -16.74 -39.23
N LEU A 283 -21.00 -16.16 -40.33
CA LEU A 283 -21.32 -16.61 -41.68
C LEU A 283 -20.85 -18.05 -41.91
N LEU A 284 -19.58 -18.36 -41.60
CA LEU A 284 -19.03 -19.71 -41.75
C LEU A 284 -19.76 -20.72 -40.86
N ALA A 285 -20.19 -20.33 -39.66
CA ALA A 285 -20.94 -21.19 -38.76
C ALA A 285 -22.34 -21.58 -39.29
N GLN A 286 -22.99 -20.70 -40.08
CA GLN A 286 -24.30 -20.96 -40.67
C GLN A 286 -24.25 -21.73 -42.01
N ILE A 287 -23.14 -21.64 -42.74
CA ILE A 287 -22.95 -22.36 -44.01
C ILE A 287 -22.93 -23.88 -43.78
N THR A 288 -22.33 -24.37 -42.69
CA THR A 288 -22.20 -25.82 -42.47
C THR A 288 -23.53 -26.51 -42.20
N PRO A 289 -24.42 -26.03 -41.29
CA PRO A 289 -25.75 -26.59 -41.15
C PRO A 289 -26.55 -26.54 -42.46
N PHE A 290 -26.39 -25.49 -43.27
CA PHE A 290 -27.00 -25.43 -44.60
C PHE A 290 -26.53 -26.59 -45.49
N ILE A 291 -25.22 -26.86 -45.55
CA ILE A 291 -24.67 -28.01 -46.30
C ILE A 291 -25.17 -29.34 -45.72
N PHE A 292 -25.28 -29.46 -44.39
CA PHE A 292 -25.77 -30.66 -43.73
C PHE A 292 -27.26 -30.91 -44.01
N TYR A 293 -28.10 -29.87 -44.00
CA TYR A 293 -29.50 -30.02 -44.37
C TYR A 293 -29.67 -30.38 -45.83
N LEU A 294 -28.91 -29.74 -46.74
CA LEU A 294 -29.00 -30.02 -48.17
C LEU A 294 -28.49 -31.42 -48.53
N GLY A 295 -27.27 -31.76 -48.09
CA GLY A 295 -26.64 -33.04 -48.41
C GLY A 295 -27.14 -34.20 -47.54
N GLY A 296 -27.22 -33.99 -46.23
CA GLY A 296 -27.72 -35.00 -45.29
C GLY A 296 -29.22 -35.26 -45.47
N GLY A 297 -30.02 -34.23 -45.72
CA GLY A 297 -31.45 -34.38 -46.04
C GLY A 297 -31.68 -35.18 -47.33
N TYR A 298 -30.88 -34.93 -48.38
CA TYR A 298 -30.92 -35.73 -49.60
C TYR A 298 -30.63 -37.22 -49.33
N LEU A 299 -29.62 -37.51 -48.51
CA LEU A 299 -29.23 -38.89 -48.17
C LEU A 299 -30.25 -39.62 -47.29
N VAL A 300 -31.00 -38.89 -46.47
CA VAL A 300 -32.15 -39.43 -45.72
C VAL A 300 -33.28 -39.79 -46.68
N ILE A 301 -33.59 -38.92 -47.65
CA ILE A 301 -34.65 -39.16 -48.65
C ILE A 301 -34.33 -40.38 -49.53
N THR A 302 -33.05 -40.60 -49.86
CA THR A 302 -32.63 -41.78 -50.65
C THR A 302 -32.53 -43.07 -49.83
N GLY A 303 -32.89 -43.04 -48.54
CA GLY A 303 -32.86 -44.20 -47.65
C GLY A 303 -31.45 -44.66 -47.25
N GLN A 304 -30.42 -43.87 -47.55
CA GLN A 304 -29.04 -44.18 -47.18
C GLN A 304 -28.72 -43.78 -45.73
N PHE A 305 -29.57 -42.96 -45.10
CA PHE A 305 -29.36 -42.38 -43.76
C PHE A 305 -30.62 -42.41 -42.90
N GLU A 306 -30.43 -42.71 -41.62
CA GLU A 306 -31.45 -42.51 -40.59
C GLU A 306 -31.52 -41.03 -40.17
N ILE A 307 -32.73 -40.55 -39.90
CA ILE A 307 -32.98 -39.15 -39.46
C ILE A 307 -32.19 -38.81 -38.19
N GLY A 308 -32.07 -39.75 -37.23
CA GLY A 308 -31.32 -39.49 -36.00
C GLY A 308 -29.81 -39.33 -36.19
N THR A 309 -29.21 -39.93 -37.24
CA THR A 309 -27.79 -39.71 -37.57
C THR A 309 -27.54 -38.27 -38.01
N LEU A 310 -28.46 -37.70 -38.81
CA LEU A 310 -28.39 -36.30 -39.21
C LEU A 310 -28.51 -35.36 -38.00
N VAL A 311 -29.44 -35.65 -37.08
CA VAL A 311 -29.62 -34.86 -35.85
C VAL A 311 -28.39 -34.94 -34.94
N ALA A 312 -27.78 -36.12 -34.79
CA ALA A 312 -26.57 -36.27 -33.99
C ALA A 312 -25.35 -35.57 -34.59
N VAL A 313 -25.19 -35.61 -35.91
CA VAL A 313 -24.14 -34.86 -36.62
C VAL A 313 -24.36 -33.35 -36.50
N LEU A 314 -25.61 -32.87 -36.59
CA LEU A 314 -25.94 -31.45 -36.36
C LEU A 314 -25.67 -31.02 -34.91
N ALA A 315 -25.99 -31.86 -33.93
CA ALA A 315 -25.72 -31.62 -32.52
C ALA A 315 -24.21 -31.56 -32.23
N ALA A 316 -23.45 -32.55 -32.72
CA ALA A 316 -21.99 -32.57 -32.57
C ALA A 316 -21.31 -31.40 -33.30
N TYR A 317 -21.81 -31.02 -34.48
CA TYR A 317 -21.30 -29.87 -35.20
C TYR A 317 -21.60 -28.56 -34.48
N LYS A 318 -22.77 -28.40 -33.83
CA LYS A 318 -23.06 -27.21 -33.03
C LYS A 318 -21.99 -26.98 -31.94
N ASP A 319 -21.48 -28.06 -31.36
CA ASP A 319 -20.49 -28.03 -30.29
C ASP A 319 -19.02 -27.93 -30.77
N LEU A 320 -18.76 -28.07 -32.08
CA LEU A 320 -17.41 -28.09 -32.65
C LEU A 320 -16.78 -26.69 -32.88
N PRO A 321 -17.50 -25.65 -33.39
CA PRO A 321 -16.94 -24.31 -33.56
C PRO A 321 -16.52 -23.60 -32.26
N PRO A 322 -17.25 -23.69 -31.12
CA PRO A 322 -16.86 -22.98 -29.91
C PRO A 322 -15.45 -23.33 -29.40
N PRO A 323 -15.05 -24.61 -29.25
CA PRO A 323 -13.69 -24.96 -28.82
C PRO A 323 -12.59 -24.47 -29.75
N VAL A 324 -12.80 -24.52 -31.08
CA VAL A 324 -11.85 -24.00 -32.07
C VAL A 324 -11.70 -22.48 -31.94
N LYS A 325 -12.82 -21.77 -31.81
CA LYS A 325 -12.82 -20.32 -31.57
C LYS A 325 -12.09 -19.97 -30.27
N ASP A 326 -12.31 -20.73 -29.22
CA ASP A 326 -11.72 -20.48 -27.90
C ASP A 326 -10.22 -20.83 -27.87
N LEU A 327 -9.76 -21.82 -28.64
CA LEU A 327 -8.33 -22.07 -28.90
C LEU A 327 -7.65 -20.87 -29.57
N ILE A 328 -8.31 -20.25 -30.55
CA ILE A 328 -7.80 -19.04 -31.19
C ILE A 328 -7.76 -17.89 -30.18
N ASN A 329 -8.80 -17.73 -29.35
CA ASN A 329 -8.81 -16.70 -28.29
C ASN A 329 -7.68 -16.93 -27.27
N TRP A 330 -7.42 -18.20 -26.91
CA TRP A 330 -6.33 -18.59 -26.04
C TRP A 330 -4.96 -18.25 -26.63
N ASP A 331 -4.72 -18.48 -27.93
CA ASP A 331 -3.47 -18.11 -28.60
C ASP A 331 -3.24 -16.59 -28.57
N GLN A 332 -4.30 -15.80 -28.70
CA GLN A 332 -4.22 -14.35 -28.56
C GLN A 332 -3.86 -13.93 -27.15
N GLN A 333 -4.57 -14.47 -26.16
CA GLN A 333 -4.30 -14.18 -24.76
C GLN A 333 -2.88 -14.58 -24.38
N ARG A 334 -2.37 -15.71 -24.90
CA ARG A 334 -0.99 -16.15 -24.75
C ARG A 334 0.00 -15.08 -25.21
N ASN A 335 -0.18 -14.55 -26.41
CA ASN A 335 0.74 -13.55 -26.97
C ASN A 335 0.66 -12.22 -26.18
N ASP A 336 -0.55 -11.78 -25.79
CA ASP A 336 -0.75 -10.56 -25.01
C ASP A 336 -0.09 -10.65 -23.63
N VAL A 337 -0.25 -11.79 -22.94
CA VAL A 337 0.30 -12.02 -21.61
C VAL A 337 1.82 -12.25 -21.64
N GLN A 338 2.35 -12.90 -22.68
CA GLN A 338 3.80 -13.05 -22.88
C GLN A 338 4.49 -11.69 -22.99
N ILE A 339 3.94 -10.74 -23.76
CA ILE A 339 4.50 -9.39 -23.91
C ILE A 339 4.49 -8.66 -22.55
N LYS A 340 3.39 -8.75 -21.80
CA LYS A 340 3.32 -8.15 -20.45
C LYS A 340 4.35 -8.76 -19.50
N TYR A 341 4.50 -10.09 -19.53
CA TYR A 341 5.51 -10.78 -18.74
C TYR A 341 6.92 -10.27 -19.07
N GLU A 342 7.28 -10.18 -20.36
CA GLU A 342 8.59 -9.66 -20.79
C GLU A 342 8.83 -8.24 -20.26
N GLN A 343 7.84 -7.35 -20.38
CA GLN A 343 7.94 -5.97 -19.88
C GLN A 343 8.13 -5.91 -18.36
N VAL A 344 7.36 -6.69 -17.60
CA VAL A 344 7.52 -6.78 -16.14
C VAL A 344 8.89 -7.36 -15.78
N VAL A 345 9.33 -8.39 -16.47
CA VAL A 345 10.62 -9.06 -16.21
C VAL A 345 11.81 -8.15 -16.49
N GLU A 346 11.73 -7.34 -17.55
CA GLU A 346 12.75 -6.35 -17.93
C GLU A 346 12.85 -5.23 -16.89
N GLN A 347 11.70 -4.66 -16.47
CA GLN A 347 11.66 -3.60 -15.45
C GLN A 347 12.17 -4.06 -14.08
N PHE A 348 12.00 -5.34 -13.74
CA PHE A 348 12.44 -5.92 -12.47
C PHE A 348 13.80 -6.65 -12.55
N GLN A 349 14.58 -6.33 -13.58
CA GLN A 349 15.97 -6.78 -13.73
C GLN A 349 16.94 -5.64 -14.08
N PRO A 350 17.02 -4.57 -13.27
CA PRO A 350 18.02 -3.53 -13.49
C PRO A 350 19.46 -4.07 -13.35
N ALA A 351 20.40 -3.42 -14.04
CA ALA A 351 21.82 -3.73 -13.89
C ALA A 351 22.30 -3.44 -12.47
N GLY A 352 23.26 -4.22 -11.97
CA GLY A 352 23.88 -3.98 -10.66
C GLY A 352 23.04 -4.37 -9.43
N MET A 353 21.92 -5.09 -9.61
CA MET A 353 21.14 -5.63 -8.48
C MET A 353 22.02 -6.39 -7.47
N ILE A 354 21.63 -6.30 -6.20
CA ILE A 354 22.22 -7.10 -5.14
C ILE A 354 21.94 -8.59 -5.43
N ASP A 355 22.99 -9.40 -5.31
CA ASP A 355 22.88 -10.86 -5.46
C ASP A 355 21.99 -11.43 -4.35
N ALA A 356 21.13 -12.38 -4.71
CA ALA A 356 20.23 -13.02 -3.75
C ALA A 356 21.00 -13.74 -2.64
N ASP A 357 22.14 -14.34 -2.98
CA ASP A 357 22.95 -15.11 -2.03
C ASP A 357 23.53 -14.23 -0.91
N LEU A 358 23.71 -12.93 -1.15
CA LEU A 358 24.18 -11.97 -0.15
C LEU A 358 23.08 -11.55 0.84
N GLN A 359 21.81 -11.83 0.57
CA GLN A 359 20.67 -11.51 1.44
C GLN A 359 20.06 -12.75 2.11
N LEU A 360 20.72 -13.91 2.02
CA LEU A 360 20.30 -15.09 2.76
C LEU A 360 20.27 -14.81 4.26
N VAL A 361 19.26 -15.34 4.93
CA VAL A 361 19.09 -15.16 6.38
C VAL A 361 20.20 -15.95 7.09
N GLU A 362 21.15 -15.22 7.68
CA GLU A 362 22.18 -15.78 8.55
C GLU A 362 21.86 -15.39 10.00
N GLU A 363 21.34 -16.36 10.75
CA GLU A 363 21.08 -16.24 12.19
C GLU A 363 22.40 -16.05 12.94
N GLY A 364 22.45 -15.04 13.81
CA GLY A 364 23.57 -14.83 14.72
C GLY A 364 24.91 -14.43 14.07
N ASN A 365 25.02 -14.38 12.73
CA ASN A 365 26.24 -13.87 12.10
C ASN A 365 26.35 -12.36 12.33
N ASN A 366 27.13 -12.00 13.34
CA ASN A 366 27.42 -10.63 13.71
C ASN A 366 28.94 -10.41 13.72
N THR A 367 29.63 -10.87 12.68
CA THR A 367 31.09 -10.71 12.59
C THR A 367 31.47 -9.23 12.65
N VAL A 368 32.32 -8.85 13.61
CA VAL A 368 32.84 -7.48 13.77
C VAL A 368 33.77 -7.14 12.61
N LEU A 369 33.65 -5.91 12.10
CA LEU A 369 34.55 -5.34 11.11
C LEU A 369 35.76 -4.71 11.81
N SER A 370 36.96 -5.15 11.43
CA SER A 370 38.23 -4.70 11.99
C SER A 370 39.28 -4.49 10.90
N GLY A 371 40.29 -3.67 11.17
CA GLY A 371 41.38 -3.36 10.24
C GLY A 371 41.16 -2.06 9.48
N ASP A 372 41.79 -1.93 8.32
CA ASP A 372 41.76 -0.68 7.53
C ASP A 372 40.69 -0.73 6.44
N VAL A 373 40.03 0.41 6.23
CA VAL A 373 39.18 0.68 5.07
C VAL A 373 40.06 1.17 3.93
N ILE A 374 40.23 0.34 2.90
CA ILE A 374 41.12 0.60 1.77
C ILE A 374 40.30 0.73 0.49
N ALA A 375 40.41 1.88 -0.16
CA ALA A 375 39.86 2.15 -1.48
C ALA A 375 40.99 2.19 -2.52
N SER A 376 40.85 1.43 -3.60
CA SER A 376 41.83 1.39 -4.69
C SER A 376 41.19 1.79 -6.01
N SER A 377 41.58 2.97 -6.52
CA SER A 377 41.16 3.53 -7.82
C SER A 377 39.66 3.49 -8.08
N LEU A 378 38.86 3.85 -7.07
CA LEU A 378 37.40 3.83 -7.15
C LEU A 378 36.90 4.77 -8.24
N THR A 379 36.08 4.23 -9.12
CA THR A 379 35.39 4.98 -10.16
C THR A 379 33.93 4.63 -10.10
N LEU A 380 33.06 5.64 -10.07
CA LEU A 380 31.62 5.47 -10.09
C LEU A 380 31.07 6.25 -11.28
N ILE A 381 30.36 5.55 -12.15
CA ILE A 381 29.72 6.09 -13.33
C ILE A 381 28.21 5.89 -13.17
N ASP A 382 27.43 6.94 -13.43
CA ASP A 382 25.97 6.82 -13.44
C ASP A 382 25.46 6.16 -14.74
N GLU A 383 24.16 5.86 -14.83
CA GLU A 383 23.57 5.28 -16.05
C GLU A 383 23.65 6.24 -17.27
N SER A 384 23.94 7.52 -17.05
CA SER A 384 24.10 8.55 -18.09
C SER A 384 25.57 8.74 -18.50
N GLU A 385 26.45 7.83 -18.09
CA GLU A 385 27.90 7.85 -18.31
C GLU A 385 28.67 9.01 -17.68
N ASN A 386 28.08 9.73 -16.72
CA ASN A 386 28.78 10.76 -15.95
C ASN A 386 29.66 10.12 -14.88
N LYS A 387 30.92 10.54 -14.81
CA LYS A 387 31.85 10.15 -13.73
C LYS A 387 31.54 10.92 -12.45
N LEU A 388 30.95 10.23 -11.49
CA LEU A 388 30.65 10.76 -10.15
C LEU A 388 31.88 10.68 -9.23
N LEU A 389 32.67 9.62 -9.38
CA LEU A 389 33.98 9.44 -8.74
C LEU A 389 35.00 9.00 -9.81
N ASP A 390 36.22 9.52 -9.76
CA ASP A 390 37.26 9.27 -10.79
C ASP A 390 38.61 8.91 -10.14
N GLY A 391 38.87 7.61 -9.97
CA GLY A 391 40.16 7.09 -9.51
C GLY A 391 40.48 7.34 -8.03
N VAL A 392 39.46 7.45 -7.17
CA VAL A 392 39.60 7.78 -5.75
C VAL A 392 40.32 6.65 -4.98
N SER A 393 41.38 6.98 -4.25
CA SER A 393 42.15 6.01 -3.43
C SER A 393 42.48 6.60 -2.06
N PHE A 394 42.25 5.83 -1.00
CA PHE A 394 42.52 6.22 0.40
C PHE A 394 42.64 5.00 1.30
N SER A 395 43.19 5.21 2.49
CA SER A 395 43.28 4.20 3.55
C SER A 395 43.12 4.86 4.92
N PHE A 396 42.25 4.32 5.77
CA PHE A 396 42.09 4.75 7.17
C PHE A 396 41.60 3.57 8.03
N GLY A 397 41.81 3.62 9.35
CA GLY A 397 41.37 2.54 10.24
C GLY A 397 39.84 2.51 10.40
N VAL A 398 39.20 1.34 10.42
CA VAL A 398 37.71 1.25 10.49
C VAL A 398 37.11 1.94 11.72
N HIS A 399 37.87 2.09 12.80
CA HIS A 399 37.45 2.77 14.02
C HIS A 399 37.90 4.25 14.09
N GLN A 400 38.51 4.77 13.04
CA GLN A 400 39.00 6.15 12.98
C GLN A 400 37.86 7.13 12.68
N SER A 401 37.95 8.36 13.19
CA SER A 401 37.05 9.44 12.81
C SER A 401 37.55 10.16 11.56
N VAL A 402 36.75 10.14 10.50
CA VAL A 402 37.08 10.68 9.18
C VAL A 402 36.06 11.74 8.74
N ALA A 403 36.55 12.91 8.35
CA ALA A 403 35.75 13.92 7.67
C ALA A 403 35.97 13.87 6.16
N ILE A 404 34.89 14.01 5.39
CA ILE A 404 34.96 14.22 3.94
C ILE A 404 34.40 15.62 3.64
N VAL A 405 35.23 16.48 3.09
CA VAL A 405 34.89 17.88 2.79
C VAL A 405 35.08 18.19 1.32
N GLY A 406 34.37 19.20 0.83
CA GLY A 406 34.46 19.64 -0.56
C GLY A 406 33.28 20.54 -0.93
N ASN A 407 33.39 21.24 -2.04
CA ASN A 407 32.31 22.07 -2.57
C ASN A 407 31.07 21.22 -2.92
N ALA A 408 29.94 21.89 -3.17
CA ALA A 408 28.79 21.25 -3.81
C ALA A 408 29.24 20.56 -5.12
N SER A 409 28.74 19.35 -5.38
CA SER A 409 29.13 18.52 -6.54
C SER A 409 30.59 18.02 -6.54
N SER A 410 31.30 18.03 -5.40
CA SER A 410 32.65 17.46 -5.28
C SER A 410 32.70 15.93 -5.40
N GLY A 411 31.56 15.25 -5.31
CA GLY A 411 31.45 13.79 -5.30
C GLY A 411 31.43 13.17 -3.90
N LYS A 412 31.54 13.99 -2.83
CA LYS A 412 31.56 13.52 -1.43
C LYS A 412 30.33 12.70 -1.05
N GLU A 413 29.15 13.07 -1.55
CA GLU A 413 27.90 12.34 -1.30
C GLU A 413 27.94 10.90 -1.83
N TYR A 414 28.55 10.69 -3.01
CA TYR A 414 28.66 9.38 -3.63
C TYR A 414 29.72 8.52 -2.95
N LEU A 415 30.80 9.14 -2.47
CA LEU A 415 31.79 8.43 -1.67
C LEU A 415 31.16 7.89 -0.38
N GLY A 416 30.31 8.66 0.30
CA GLY A 416 29.54 8.19 1.46
C GLY A 416 28.65 6.98 1.12
N LEU A 417 27.94 7.01 -0.01
CA LEU A 417 27.12 5.89 -0.47
C LEU A 417 27.92 4.61 -0.76
N VAL A 418 29.12 4.75 -1.35
CA VAL A 418 30.01 3.62 -1.64
C VAL A 418 30.58 3.03 -0.35
N LEU A 419 31.00 3.87 0.60
CA LEU A 419 31.50 3.44 1.91
C LEU A 419 30.45 2.71 2.75
N ALA A 420 29.17 3.08 2.61
CA ALA A 420 28.05 2.39 3.23
C ALA A 420 27.60 1.12 2.49
N ASN A 421 28.27 0.74 1.39
CA ASN A 421 27.89 -0.35 0.49
C ASN A 421 26.47 -0.23 -0.10
N LEU A 422 25.94 0.99 -0.19
CA LEU A 422 24.62 1.27 -0.79
C LEU A 422 24.71 1.42 -2.31
N VAL A 423 25.91 1.73 -2.81
CA VAL A 423 26.24 1.82 -4.24
C VAL A 423 27.54 1.09 -4.49
N LYS A 424 27.56 0.22 -5.50
CA LYS A 424 28.78 -0.49 -5.93
C LYS A 424 29.58 0.38 -6.90
N SER A 425 30.90 0.35 -6.78
CA SER A 425 31.80 1.02 -7.73
C SER A 425 31.75 0.34 -9.10
N THR A 426 31.89 1.13 -10.18
CA THR A 426 31.98 0.63 -11.55
C THR A 426 33.36 0.00 -11.82
N ASN A 427 34.41 0.64 -11.32
CA ASN A 427 35.79 0.13 -11.32
C ASN A 427 36.47 0.41 -9.98
N GLY A 428 37.52 -0.37 -9.68
CA GLY A 428 38.20 -0.33 -8.38
C GLY A 428 37.47 -1.18 -7.33
N SER A 429 37.98 -1.15 -6.11
CA SER A 429 37.43 -1.94 -4.99
C SER A 429 37.56 -1.21 -3.66
N VAL A 430 36.61 -1.47 -2.76
CA VAL A 430 36.69 -1.10 -1.34
C VAL A 430 36.83 -2.37 -0.51
N LYS A 431 37.79 -2.39 0.40
CA LYS A 431 38.00 -3.47 1.36
C LYS A 431 37.96 -2.94 2.79
N ILE A 432 37.52 -3.78 3.71
CA ILE A 432 37.65 -3.54 5.16
C ILE A 432 38.44 -4.73 5.73
N GLY A 433 39.67 -4.45 6.19
CA GLY A 433 40.67 -5.49 6.44
C GLY A 433 40.95 -6.29 5.16
N ASP A 434 40.84 -7.62 5.25
CA ASP A 434 41.05 -8.52 4.10
C ASP A 434 39.79 -8.75 3.26
N ARG A 435 38.63 -8.22 3.67
CA ARG A 435 37.34 -8.54 3.05
C ARG A 435 36.89 -7.46 2.08
N SER A 436 36.44 -7.88 0.90
CA SER A 436 35.86 -6.97 -0.10
C SER A 436 34.44 -6.57 0.29
N LEU A 437 34.17 -5.27 0.35
CA LEU A 437 32.90 -4.71 0.86
C LEU A 437 31.71 -5.13 -0.03
N ASP A 438 31.92 -5.25 -1.34
CA ASP A 438 30.93 -5.63 -2.34
C ASP A 438 30.49 -7.10 -2.29
N GLN A 439 31.27 -7.95 -1.61
CA GLN A 439 31.06 -9.39 -1.43
C GLN A 439 30.59 -9.75 -0.02
N LEU A 440 30.54 -8.79 0.90
CA LEU A 440 30.03 -9.05 2.25
C LEU A 440 28.51 -9.31 2.22
N PRO A 441 28.01 -10.30 2.97
CA PRO A 441 26.59 -10.48 3.17
C PRO A 441 25.93 -9.22 3.73
N SER A 442 24.69 -8.95 3.30
CA SER A 442 23.85 -7.86 3.81
C SER A 442 23.57 -8.02 5.29
N ALA A 443 23.60 -9.25 5.81
CA ALA A 443 23.59 -9.53 7.24
C ALA A 443 24.77 -8.87 7.98
N ILE A 444 25.95 -8.75 7.37
CA ILE A 444 27.10 -8.09 8.00
C ILE A 444 27.04 -6.58 7.75
N THR A 445 26.95 -6.15 6.48
CA THR A 445 26.98 -4.71 6.15
C THR A 445 25.78 -3.97 6.76
N GLY A 446 24.59 -4.56 6.67
CA GLY A 446 23.36 -4.02 7.23
C GLY A 446 23.33 -4.01 8.75
N ARG A 447 24.20 -4.75 9.47
CA ARG A 447 24.28 -4.79 10.95
C ARG A 447 25.46 -4.00 11.51
N ARG A 448 26.63 -4.08 10.88
CA ARG A 448 27.88 -3.44 11.33
C ARG A 448 28.13 -2.05 10.76
N LEU A 449 27.49 -1.68 9.64
CA LEU A 449 27.54 -0.32 9.10
C LEU A 449 26.21 0.39 9.36
N SER A 450 26.24 1.70 9.56
CA SER A 450 25.03 2.51 9.52
C SER A 450 25.20 3.70 8.59
N TYR A 451 24.09 4.15 8.00
CA TYR A 451 24.09 5.26 7.06
C TYR A 451 22.94 6.23 7.36
N VAL A 452 23.25 7.52 7.40
CA VAL A 452 22.26 8.61 7.45
C VAL A 452 22.54 9.55 6.30
N GLY A 453 21.54 9.79 5.45
CA GLY A 453 21.65 10.72 4.32
C GLY A 453 20.92 12.05 4.55
N GLN A 454 21.12 12.98 3.63
CA GLN A 454 20.47 14.31 3.61
C GLN A 454 18.92 14.24 3.64
N ASP A 455 18.33 13.20 3.06
CA ASP A 455 16.89 12.93 3.10
C ASP A 455 16.62 11.63 3.85
N ALA A 456 16.31 11.74 5.14
CA ALA A 456 15.95 10.60 5.95
C ALA A 456 14.49 10.19 5.73
N TYR A 457 14.29 8.96 5.25
CA TYR A 457 12.95 8.36 5.21
C TYR A 457 12.59 7.73 6.57
N LEU A 458 11.38 8.02 7.02
CA LEU A 458 10.76 7.44 8.21
C LEU A 458 9.50 6.68 7.81
N PHE A 459 9.31 5.52 8.42
CA PHE A 459 8.12 4.71 8.21
C PHE A 459 6.95 5.27 9.00
N PRO A 460 5.69 5.04 8.57
CA PRO A 460 4.48 5.46 9.27
C PRO A 460 4.24 4.61 10.55
N LEU A 461 5.21 4.64 11.45
CA LEU A 461 5.27 3.93 12.73
C LEU A 461 5.48 4.95 13.85
N SER A 462 5.56 4.48 15.10
CA SER A 462 5.92 5.32 16.22
C SER A 462 7.38 5.84 16.11
N VAL A 463 7.74 6.82 16.95
CA VAL A 463 9.14 7.25 17.12
C VAL A 463 9.99 6.06 17.56
N MET A 464 9.53 5.28 18.55
CA MET A 464 10.21 4.08 19.06
C MET A 464 10.47 3.04 17.98
N ASP A 465 9.46 2.72 17.18
CA ASP A 465 9.57 1.73 16.10
C ASP A 465 10.54 2.18 15.02
N ASN A 466 10.57 3.47 14.71
CA ASN A 466 11.55 4.02 13.77
C ASN A 466 12.97 3.93 14.34
N ILE A 467 13.18 4.19 15.63
CA ILE A 467 14.49 4.02 16.30
C ILE A 467 14.95 2.56 16.18
N PHE A 468 14.09 1.60 16.55
CA PHE A 468 14.44 0.17 16.53
C PHE A 468 14.34 -0.50 15.17
N TYR A 469 13.95 0.22 14.10
CA TYR A 469 13.80 -0.35 12.77
C TYR A 469 15.07 -1.07 12.28
N GLY A 470 16.25 -0.48 12.57
CA GLY A 470 17.56 -1.07 12.21
C GLY A 470 17.94 -2.34 12.97
N LEU A 471 17.16 -2.75 13.97
CA LEU A 471 17.35 -3.97 14.75
C LEU A 471 16.45 -5.12 14.29
N ARG A 472 15.52 -4.88 13.34
CA ARG A 472 14.60 -5.89 12.78
C ARG A 472 15.26 -6.76 11.71
N ASN A 473 16.40 -7.37 12.06
CA ASN A 473 17.29 -8.06 11.11
C ASN A 473 16.95 -9.55 10.92
N TRP A 474 16.39 -10.20 11.94
CA TRP A 474 15.91 -11.58 11.90
C TRP A 474 14.82 -11.76 12.96
N MET A 475 14.02 -12.81 12.81
CA MET A 475 12.98 -13.15 13.79
C MET A 475 13.62 -13.90 14.96
N ILE A 476 13.47 -13.38 16.17
CA ILE A 476 14.02 -13.94 17.42
C ILE A 476 13.13 -15.08 17.91
N SER A 477 11.81 -14.86 17.89
CA SER A 477 10.83 -15.85 18.32
C SER A 477 9.53 -15.71 17.52
N ASP A 478 8.83 -16.83 17.37
CA ASP A 478 7.53 -16.92 16.67
C ASP A 478 6.41 -17.19 17.70
N SER A 479 6.36 -16.39 18.77
CA SER A 479 5.49 -16.62 19.93
C SER A 479 4.12 -15.92 19.87
N SER A 480 3.79 -15.27 18.76
CA SER A 480 2.69 -14.28 18.69
C SER A 480 1.33 -14.85 18.25
N TYR A 481 1.15 -16.18 18.29
CA TYR A 481 -0.13 -16.78 17.88
C TYR A 481 -1.16 -16.70 19.01
N GLU A 482 -2.30 -16.07 18.73
CA GLU A 482 -3.47 -16.17 19.61
C GLU A 482 -3.95 -17.63 19.68
N PRO A 483 -4.31 -18.14 20.88
CA PRO A 483 -4.84 -19.48 21.05
C PRO A 483 -6.04 -19.73 20.11
N GLY A 484 -5.97 -20.79 19.28
CA GLY A 484 -7.04 -21.17 18.34
C GLY A 484 -6.77 -20.88 16.85
N THR A 485 -5.71 -20.13 16.51
CA THR A 485 -5.36 -19.77 15.13
C THR A 485 -4.32 -20.71 14.46
N GLU A 486 -3.82 -21.71 15.19
CA GLU A 486 -2.72 -22.60 14.77
C GLU A 486 -3.01 -23.33 13.45
N ALA A 487 -4.24 -23.81 13.27
CA ALA A 487 -4.63 -24.53 12.07
C ALA A 487 -4.67 -23.62 10.83
N GLU A 488 -4.95 -22.33 11.00
CA GLU A 488 -4.93 -21.35 9.91
C GLU A 488 -3.50 -20.97 9.57
N ALA A 489 -2.68 -20.69 10.58
CA ALA A 489 -1.25 -20.45 10.44
C ALA A 489 -0.54 -21.60 9.70
N ALA A 490 -0.82 -22.85 10.07
CA ALA A 490 -0.24 -24.02 9.40
C ALA A 490 -0.64 -24.12 7.92
N ARG A 491 -1.89 -23.76 7.58
CA ARG A 491 -2.35 -23.72 6.17
C ARG A 491 -1.64 -22.62 5.39
N ASP A 492 -1.49 -21.45 5.98
CA ASP A 492 -0.83 -20.30 5.36
C ASP A 492 0.65 -20.56 5.12
N THR A 493 1.34 -21.16 6.09
CA THR A 493 2.73 -21.60 5.96
C THR A 493 2.88 -22.65 4.85
N ALA A 494 2.00 -23.66 4.82
CA ALA A 494 2.02 -24.68 3.76
C ALA A 494 1.79 -24.07 2.37
N GLU A 495 0.91 -23.07 2.26
CA GLU A 495 0.64 -22.36 1.01
C GLU A 495 1.79 -21.41 0.63
N ALA A 496 2.44 -20.76 1.60
CA ALA A 496 3.64 -19.95 1.39
C ALA A 496 4.79 -20.80 0.80
N VAL A 497 5.08 -21.96 1.39
CA VAL A 497 6.10 -22.90 0.86
C VAL A 497 5.75 -23.35 -0.57
N ARG A 498 4.48 -23.69 -0.83
CA ARG A 498 4.02 -24.09 -2.17
C ARG A 498 4.15 -22.96 -3.19
N THR A 499 3.98 -21.72 -2.78
CA THR A 499 4.12 -20.54 -3.64
C THR A 499 5.54 -20.00 -3.68
N GLY A 500 6.47 -20.53 -2.88
CA GLY A 500 7.84 -20.04 -2.82
C GLY A 500 7.96 -18.68 -2.14
N ASN A 501 7.00 -18.36 -1.28
CA ASN A 501 7.03 -17.19 -0.41
C ASN A 501 7.78 -17.50 0.88
N THR A 502 8.20 -16.46 1.60
CA THR A 502 8.75 -16.61 2.96
C THR A 502 7.74 -17.23 3.93
N VAL A 503 8.24 -17.99 4.89
CA VAL A 503 7.48 -18.56 6.01
C VAL A 503 7.62 -17.74 7.29
N LEU A 504 8.41 -16.66 7.25
CA LEU A 504 8.65 -15.80 8.42
C LEU A 504 7.38 -15.04 8.79
N ASN A 505 7.07 -15.02 10.09
CA ASN A 505 5.90 -14.36 10.64
C ASN A 505 6.17 -12.88 10.92
N PRO A 506 5.53 -11.92 10.24
CA PRO A 506 5.75 -10.49 10.49
C PRO A 506 5.27 -10.03 11.87
N LYS A 507 4.40 -10.81 12.54
CA LYS A 507 3.95 -10.53 13.91
C LYS A 507 4.85 -11.15 14.98
N GLY A 508 5.85 -11.95 14.60
CA GLY A 508 6.85 -12.51 15.52
C GLY A 508 7.64 -11.41 16.25
N ASP A 509 8.52 -11.81 17.16
CA ASP A 509 9.49 -10.90 17.74
C ASP A 509 10.67 -10.70 16.78
N TRP A 510 10.92 -9.45 16.37
CA TRP A 510 11.97 -9.08 15.41
C TRP A 510 13.06 -8.20 16.01
N ILE A 511 12.86 -7.59 17.18
CA ILE A 511 13.73 -6.51 17.65
C ILE A 511 14.86 -7.09 18.48
N ASP A 512 16.09 -7.06 17.95
CA ASP A 512 17.28 -7.48 18.68
C ASP A 512 17.76 -6.41 19.68
N TYR A 513 17.07 -6.34 20.83
CA TYR A 513 17.40 -5.45 21.93
C TYR A 513 18.83 -5.65 22.47
N LYS A 514 19.37 -6.87 22.41
CA LYS A 514 20.73 -7.18 22.91
C LYS A 514 21.80 -6.43 22.13
N SER A 515 21.65 -6.33 20.81
CA SER A 515 22.58 -5.55 19.98
C SER A 515 22.57 -4.04 20.31
N ALA A 516 21.49 -3.52 20.89
CA ALA A 516 21.41 -2.15 21.39
C ALA A 516 21.95 -1.97 22.83
N GLY A 517 22.42 -3.04 23.47
CA GLY A 517 22.86 -3.05 24.87
C GLY A 517 21.69 -3.12 25.87
N ILE A 518 20.53 -3.62 25.44
CA ILE A 518 19.33 -3.77 26.28
C ILE A 518 19.15 -5.27 26.54
N GLU A 519 19.42 -5.71 27.78
CA GLU A 519 19.23 -7.11 28.20
C GLU A 519 17.89 -7.30 28.89
N GLU A 520 17.43 -6.28 29.63
CA GLU A 520 16.18 -6.29 30.36
C GLU A 520 15.23 -5.18 29.87
N PRO A 521 13.90 -5.40 29.84
CA PRO A 521 12.93 -4.39 29.40
C PRO A 521 13.04 -3.05 30.13
N VAL A 522 13.43 -3.07 31.42
CA VAL A 522 13.61 -1.87 32.25
C VAL A 522 14.70 -0.93 31.71
N GLN A 523 15.67 -1.46 30.95
CA GLN A 523 16.76 -0.68 30.36
C GLN A 523 16.37 0.03 29.05
N LEU A 524 15.20 -0.28 28.49
CA LEU A 524 14.78 0.21 27.17
C LEU A 524 14.66 1.73 27.15
N VAL A 525 13.82 2.31 28.01
CA VAL A 525 13.58 3.76 28.03
C VAL A 525 14.86 4.53 28.38
N PRO A 526 15.62 4.17 29.43
CA PRO A 526 16.89 4.84 29.74
C PRO A 526 17.88 4.86 28.57
N ARG A 527 18.05 3.73 27.86
CA ARG A 527 18.97 3.62 26.73
C ARG A 527 18.52 4.47 25.54
N VAL A 528 17.23 4.46 25.23
CA VAL A 528 16.69 5.28 24.14
C VAL A 528 16.84 6.77 24.47
N THR A 529 16.50 7.18 25.70
CA THR A 529 16.64 8.56 26.16
C THR A 529 18.09 9.06 26.08
N GLU A 530 19.07 8.23 26.45
CA GLU A 530 20.49 8.55 26.30
C GLU A 530 20.83 8.89 24.83
N ILE A 531 20.41 8.06 23.88
CA ILE A 531 20.66 8.28 22.45
C ILE A 531 19.94 9.53 21.95
N LEU A 532 18.67 9.74 22.36
CA LEU A 532 17.90 10.92 22.00
C LEU A 532 18.58 12.21 22.47
N ARG A 533 19.15 12.21 23.69
CA ARG A 533 19.93 13.33 24.21
C ARG A 533 21.14 13.63 23.34
N ARG A 534 21.87 12.57 22.92
CA ARG A 534 23.07 12.71 22.11
C ARG A 534 22.80 13.30 20.72
N VAL A 535 21.60 13.13 20.20
CA VAL A 535 21.17 13.72 18.92
C VAL A 535 20.32 14.98 19.07
N ASP A 536 20.23 15.56 20.27
CA ASP A 536 19.45 16.75 20.57
C ASP A 536 17.93 16.57 20.28
N PHE A 537 17.38 15.37 20.45
CA PHE A 537 15.97 15.04 20.15
C PHE A 537 15.13 14.70 21.39
N GLU A 538 15.73 14.64 22.58
CA GLU A 538 15.03 14.33 23.83
C GLU A 538 13.88 15.31 24.11
N GLU A 539 14.13 16.62 23.97
CA GLU A 539 13.12 17.66 24.22
C GLU A 539 11.95 17.61 23.24
N ASP A 540 12.21 17.28 21.98
CA ASP A 540 11.15 17.09 20.98
C ASP A 540 10.25 15.91 21.37
N VAL A 541 10.85 14.78 21.77
CA VAL A 541 10.11 13.59 22.21
C VAL A 541 9.36 13.84 23.51
N TYR A 542 9.95 14.56 24.45
CA TYR A 542 9.28 14.99 25.68
C TYR A 542 8.02 15.82 25.39
N ARG A 543 8.10 16.78 24.46
CA ARG A 543 6.92 17.55 24.01
C ARG A 543 5.85 16.68 23.35
N PHE A 544 6.26 15.68 22.56
CA PHE A 544 5.31 14.69 22.01
C PHE A 544 4.63 13.90 23.12
N GLY A 545 5.36 13.58 24.18
CA GLY A 545 4.83 12.89 25.37
C GLY A 545 3.80 13.72 26.12
N LEU A 546 4.08 15.01 26.35
CA LEU A 546 3.13 15.93 26.96
C LEU A 546 1.82 16.04 26.16
N SER A 547 1.91 16.02 24.83
CA SER A 547 0.74 15.99 23.93
C SER A 547 0.16 14.59 23.71
N GLY A 548 0.80 13.56 24.28
CA GLY A 548 0.43 12.16 24.12
C GLY A 548 -0.71 11.76 25.04
N ILE A 549 -1.38 10.67 24.67
CA ILE A 549 -2.53 10.12 25.38
C ILE A 549 -2.10 8.78 26.00
N VAL A 550 -2.56 8.49 27.21
CA VAL A 550 -2.27 7.25 27.92
C VAL A 550 -3.58 6.55 28.26
N ASP A 551 -3.61 5.25 27.98
CA ASP A 551 -4.69 4.38 28.41
C ASP A 551 -4.45 3.96 29.87
N SER A 552 -5.31 4.42 30.77
CA SER A 552 -5.21 4.15 32.20
C SER A 552 -5.40 2.67 32.56
N GLU A 553 -6.05 1.87 31.70
CA GLU A 553 -6.20 0.43 31.93
C GLU A 553 -4.87 -0.32 31.71
N ASN A 554 -4.09 0.13 30.72
CA ASN A 554 -2.82 -0.49 30.35
C ASN A 554 -1.63 0.04 31.18
N ARG A 555 -1.68 1.32 31.60
CA ARG A 555 -0.63 1.99 32.39
C ARG A 555 -1.20 2.78 33.56
N PRO A 556 -1.76 2.11 34.58
CA PRO A 556 -2.31 2.78 35.77
C PRO A 556 -1.24 3.52 36.59
N ASP A 557 0.02 3.06 36.52
CA ASP A 557 1.19 3.66 37.16
C ASP A 557 1.46 5.09 36.68
N ILE A 558 1.42 5.32 35.37
CA ILE A 558 1.58 6.66 34.78
C ILE A 558 0.37 7.53 35.14
N ALA A 559 -0.85 6.98 35.03
CA ALA A 559 -2.07 7.73 35.33
C ALA A 559 -2.07 8.26 36.78
N GLU A 560 -1.73 7.42 37.77
CA GLU A 560 -1.63 7.82 39.18
C GLU A 560 -0.54 8.88 39.40
N SER A 561 0.63 8.69 38.79
CA SER A 561 1.74 9.63 38.89
C SER A 561 1.41 11.01 38.31
N ILE A 562 0.68 11.05 37.20
CA ILE A 562 0.24 12.28 36.55
C ILE A 562 -0.84 13.00 37.37
N LEU A 563 -1.73 12.26 38.05
CA LEU A 563 -2.65 12.85 39.03
C LEU A 563 -1.89 13.45 40.23
N GLY A 564 -0.84 12.78 40.71
CA GLY A 564 0.07 13.34 41.71
C GLY A 564 0.72 14.65 41.23
N ALA A 565 1.19 14.68 39.97
CA ALA A 565 1.78 15.87 39.35
C ALA A 565 0.76 17.03 39.21
N ARG A 566 -0.51 16.73 38.91
CA ARG A 566 -1.61 17.73 38.88
C ARG A 566 -1.73 18.44 40.24
N VAL A 567 -1.78 17.68 41.33
CA VAL A 567 -1.89 18.24 42.69
C VAL A 567 -0.65 19.06 43.03
N ALA A 568 0.55 18.52 42.76
CA ALA A 568 1.81 19.20 43.03
C ALA A 568 1.97 20.49 42.23
N LEU A 569 1.51 20.53 40.96
CA LEU A 569 1.53 21.74 40.15
C LEU A 569 0.66 22.83 40.77
N LYS A 570 -0.54 22.48 41.22
CA LYS A 570 -1.46 23.43 41.87
C LYS A 570 -0.85 24.02 43.15
N GLU A 571 -0.22 23.19 43.98
CA GLU A 571 0.49 23.64 45.18
C GLU A 571 1.71 24.50 44.87
N HIS A 572 2.48 24.13 43.84
CA HIS A 572 3.65 24.88 43.42
C HIS A 572 3.26 26.27 42.90
N LEU A 573 2.25 26.37 42.03
CA LEU A 573 1.71 27.64 41.53
C LEU A 573 1.22 28.54 42.68
N LYS A 574 0.60 27.94 43.70
CA LYS A 574 0.24 28.63 44.95
C LYS A 574 1.44 29.19 45.70
N SER A 575 2.51 28.41 45.83
CA SER A 575 3.72 28.83 46.55
C SER A 575 4.44 30.02 45.91
N ILE A 576 4.42 30.12 44.58
CA ILE A 576 5.06 31.21 43.82
C ILE A 576 4.11 32.38 43.55
N GLY A 577 2.88 32.33 44.06
CA GLY A 577 1.87 33.38 43.88
C GLY A 577 1.36 33.51 42.44
N ALA A 578 1.39 32.42 41.67
CA ALA A 578 1.01 32.36 40.26
C ALA A 578 -0.22 31.47 40.02
N GLU A 579 -1.11 31.36 41.01
CA GLU A 579 -2.37 30.57 40.94
C GLU A 579 -3.28 31.01 39.78
N ASP A 580 -3.20 32.28 39.38
CA ASP A 580 -4.04 32.87 38.36
C ASP A 580 -3.54 32.62 36.93
N LEU A 581 -2.41 31.92 36.75
CA LEU A 581 -1.89 31.55 35.43
C LEU A 581 -2.69 30.39 34.79
N VAL A 582 -3.27 29.51 35.61
CA VAL A 582 -4.08 28.37 35.15
C VAL A 582 -5.47 28.47 35.77
N ILE A 583 -6.48 28.67 34.93
CA ILE A 583 -7.87 28.65 35.35
C ILE A 583 -8.34 27.19 35.30
N ALA A 584 -8.44 26.58 36.47
CA ALA A 584 -8.84 25.19 36.64
C ALA A 584 -10.25 24.92 36.10
N PHE A 585 -10.48 23.70 35.63
CA PHE A 585 -11.83 23.23 35.34
C PHE A 585 -12.58 22.93 36.65
N ASP A 586 -13.82 23.38 36.72
CA ASP A 586 -14.72 23.16 37.86
C ASP A 586 -16.12 22.85 37.31
N PRO A 587 -16.74 21.72 37.72
CA PRO A 587 -18.05 21.31 37.22
C PRO A 587 -19.16 22.35 37.42
N GLU A 588 -19.06 23.15 38.49
CA GLU A 588 -20.11 24.10 38.90
C GLU A 588 -19.88 25.54 38.41
N SER A 589 -18.77 25.82 37.71
CA SER A 589 -18.47 27.15 37.18
C SER A 589 -18.10 27.15 35.69
N TYR A 590 -18.27 28.31 35.06
CA TYR A 590 -17.88 28.54 33.68
C TYR A 590 -16.44 29.05 33.60
N ASN A 591 -15.64 28.46 32.71
CA ASN A 591 -14.27 28.88 32.49
C ASN A 591 -14.20 29.88 31.34
N ASN A 592 -13.99 31.16 31.66
CA ASN A 592 -13.86 32.25 30.70
C ASN A 592 -12.64 32.12 29.75
N ASN A 593 -11.71 31.21 30.05
CA ASN A 593 -10.51 30.95 29.25
C ASN A 593 -10.60 29.63 28.46
N ALA A 594 -11.70 28.88 28.62
CA ALA A 594 -12.02 27.76 27.77
C ALA A 594 -13.00 28.20 26.66
N THR A 595 -13.02 27.46 25.57
CA THR A 595 -14.00 27.67 24.50
C THR A 595 -15.42 27.39 25.01
N LEU A 596 -16.42 27.97 24.36
CA LEU A 596 -17.82 27.61 24.64
C LEU A 596 -18.05 26.10 24.44
N ARG A 597 -17.39 25.51 23.43
CA ARG A 597 -17.42 24.06 23.16
C ARG A 597 -16.95 23.25 24.36
N GLU A 598 -15.78 23.57 24.91
CA GLU A 598 -15.23 22.88 26.08
C GLU A 598 -16.08 23.09 27.33
N ASN A 599 -16.65 24.29 27.51
CA ASN A 599 -17.56 24.57 28.62
C ASN A 599 -18.87 23.79 28.51
N LEU A 600 -19.40 23.56 27.31
CA LEU A 600 -20.62 22.79 27.10
C LEU A 600 -20.37 21.28 27.23
N LEU A 601 -19.32 20.78 26.59
CA LEU A 601 -19.00 19.35 26.59
C LEU A 601 -18.44 18.89 27.94
N PHE A 602 -17.61 19.72 28.58
CA PHE A 602 -16.92 19.45 29.85
C PHE A 602 -16.27 18.07 29.92
N GLY A 603 -15.60 17.68 28.84
CA GLY A 603 -14.95 16.38 28.69
C GLY A 603 -14.18 16.31 27.38
N THR A 604 -13.46 15.20 27.19
CA THR A 604 -12.69 14.93 25.98
C THR A 604 -13.40 13.85 25.14
N PRO A 605 -13.70 14.12 23.86
CA PRO A 605 -14.31 13.13 22.96
C PRO A 605 -13.42 11.91 22.75
N ARG A 606 -13.99 10.70 22.82
CA ARG A 606 -13.31 9.44 22.45
C ARG A 606 -13.51 9.06 20.99
N LYS A 607 -14.60 9.54 20.38
CA LYS A 607 -15.01 9.23 19.00
C LYS A 607 -14.94 10.49 18.13
N SER A 608 -14.50 10.35 16.88
CA SER A 608 -14.34 11.46 15.92
C SER A 608 -15.64 12.23 15.70
N ASP A 609 -16.77 11.54 15.74
CA ASP A 609 -18.11 12.10 15.49
C ASP A 609 -18.52 13.14 16.56
N TYR A 610 -17.84 13.11 17.70
CA TYR A 610 -18.05 13.99 18.86
C TYR A 610 -16.98 15.07 18.97
N SER A 611 -16.15 15.25 17.94
CA SER A 611 -15.05 16.21 17.91
C SER A 611 -15.23 17.25 16.79
N GLY A 612 -14.62 18.44 16.98
CA GLY A 612 -14.62 19.52 15.98
C GLY A 612 -16.02 20.00 15.59
N ASP A 613 -16.21 20.26 14.30
CA ASP A 613 -17.47 20.81 13.75
C ASP A 613 -18.64 19.82 13.78
N SER A 614 -18.36 18.52 13.91
CA SER A 614 -19.40 17.49 13.98
C SER A 614 -20.21 17.53 15.27
N LEU A 615 -19.69 18.19 16.32
CA LEU A 615 -20.38 18.33 17.59
C LEU A 615 -21.75 19.00 17.46
N LEU A 616 -21.91 19.93 16.52
CA LEU A 616 -23.13 20.72 16.33
C LEU A 616 -24.23 20.04 15.51
N SER A 617 -23.87 19.01 14.75
CA SER A 617 -24.83 18.16 14.06
C SER A 617 -25.41 17.08 14.98
N MET A 618 -24.83 16.92 16.19
CA MET A 618 -25.32 15.96 17.17
C MET A 618 -26.73 16.29 17.64
N THR A 619 -27.65 15.34 17.45
CA THR A 619 -29.02 15.45 17.96
C THR A 619 -29.04 15.64 19.47
N ILE A 620 -28.15 14.95 20.19
CA ILE A 620 -28.06 15.00 21.66
C ILE A 620 -27.70 16.42 22.15
N LEU A 621 -26.70 17.07 21.52
CA LEU A 621 -26.34 18.45 21.85
C LEU A 621 -27.49 19.42 21.54
N ARG A 622 -28.13 19.27 20.37
CA ARG A 622 -29.27 20.12 19.97
C ARG A 622 -30.43 20.00 20.96
N GLU A 623 -30.72 18.79 21.45
CA GLU A 623 -31.72 18.55 22.50
C GLU A 623 -31.34 19.26 23.80
N ALA A 624 -30.11 19.05 24.31
CA ALA A 624 -29.64 19.65 25.57
C ALA A 624 -29.61 21.19 25.52
N VAL A 625 -29.10 21.77 24.43
CA VAL A 625 -29.07 23.22 24.19
C VAL A 625 -30.48 23.81 24.08
N SER A 626 -31.42 23.09 23.45
CA SER A 626 -32.81 23.53 23.32
C SER A 626 -33.55 23.46 24.65
N GLU A 627 -33.36 22.39 25.42
CA GLU A 627 -33.98 22.17 26.73
C GLU A 627 -33.48 23.16 27.78
N ALA A 628 -32.19 23.53 27.73
CA ALA A 628 -31.61 24.57 28.56
C ALA A 628 -31.96 26.01 28.12
N GLY A 629 -32.71 26.19 27.02
CA GLY A 629 -33.06 27.52 26.50
C GLY A 629 -31.86 28.31 25.96
N LEU A 630 -30.79 27.63 25.54
CA LEU A 630 -29.52 28.22 25.12
C LEU A 630 -29.44 28.44 23.59
N ARG A 631 -30.37 27.87 22.82
CA ARG A 631 -30.37 27.93 21.34
C ARG A 631 -30.42 29.37 20.80
N GLU A 632 -31.32 30.20 21.32
CA GLU A 632 -31.47 31.60 20.89
C GLU A 632 -30.29 32.48 21.34
N PRO A 633 -29.79 32.37 22.58
CA PRO A 633 -28.53 32.99 22.99
C PRO A 633 -27.34 32.65 22.07
N ILE A 634 -27.09 31.37 21.76
CA ILE A 634 -25.99 30.96 20.87
C ILE A 634 -26.15 31.59 19.48
N TYR A 635 -27.36 31.62 18.93
CA TYR A 635 -27.62 32.28 17.65
C TYR A 635 -27.27 33.77 17.70
N HIS A 636 -27.67 34.49 18.75
CA HIS A 636 -27.36 35.91 18.91
C HIS A 636 -25.87 36.18 19.12
N MET A 637 -25.16 35.29 19.83
CA MET A 637 -23.70 35.34 19.94
C MET A 637 -23.08 35.18 18.55
N GLY A 638 -23.53 34.20 17.77
CA GLY A 638 -23.03 33.92 16.42
C GLY A 638 -23.23 35.09 15.47
N LEU A 639 -24.41 35.70 15.48
CA LEU A 639 -24.70 36.91 14.71
C LEU A 639 -23.82 38.09 15.12
N SER A 640 -23.59 38.27 16.43
CA SER A 640 -22.72 39.34 16.94
C SER A 640 -21.27 39.13 16.52
N ILE A 641 -20.75 37.89 16.65
CA ILE A 641 -19.40 37.52 16.19
C ILE A 641 -19.28 37.77 14.68
N ALA A 642 -20.22 37.28 13.88
CA ALA A 642 -20.21 37.48 12.42
C ALA A 642 -20.19 38.97 12.05
N ARG A 643 -21.04 39.78 12.70
CA ARG A 643 -21.08 41.24 12.47
C ARG A 643 -19.75 41.90 12.80
N THR A 644 -19.19 41.61 13.98
CA THR A 644 -17.90 42.16 14.40
C THR A 644 -16.76 41.73 13.47
N MET A 645 -16.74 40.46 13.04
CA MET A 645 -15.70 39.97 12.13
C MET A 645 -15.82 40.59 10.73
N VAL A 646 -17.03 40.70 10.17
CA VAL A 646 -17.25 41.40 8.90
C VAL A 646 -16.81 42.86 9.01
N GLU A 647 -17.20 43.57 10.08
CA GLU A 647 -16.80 44.97 10.29
C GLU A 647 -15.29 45.15 10.43
N LEU A 648 -14.61 44.28 11.18
CA LEU A 648 -13.17 44.38 11.45
C LEU A 648 -12.30 44.00 10.24
N PHE A 649 -12.73 43.01 9.45
CA PHE A 649 -11.90 42.43 8.39
C PHE A 649 -12.27 42.93 6.97
N THR A 650 -13.35 43.68 6.82
CA THR A 650 -13.71 44.29 5.53
C THR A 650 -12.58 45.21 5.03
N GLY A 651 -12.03 44.88 3.86
CA GLY A 651 -10.99 45.67 3.20
C GLY A 651 -9.55 45.26 3.54
N LEU A 652 -9.34 44.24 4.37
CA LEU A 652 -8.02 43.65 4.60
C LEU A 652 -7.67 42.61 3.54
N PRO A 653 -6.38 42.46 3.16
CA PRO A 653 -5.95 41.40 2.26
C PRO A 653 -6.06 40.02 2.96
N PRO A 654 -6.32 38.93 2.22
CA PRO A 654 -6.46 37.57 2.78
C PRO A 654 -5.26 37.09 3.62
N THR A 655 -4.06 37.56 3.31
CA THR A 655 -2.81 37.20 4.01
C THR A 655 -2.52 38.10 5.21
N HIS A 656 -3.48 38.92 5.66
CA HIS A 656 -3.26 39.82 6.79
C HIS A 656 -3.13 39.01 8.10
N PRO A 657 -2.08 39.23 8.92
CA PRO A 657 -1.81 38.45 10.14
C PRO A 657 -2.97 38.40 11.15
N PHE A 658 -3.90 39.36 11.10
CA PHE A 658 -5.06 39.37 11.99
C PHE A 658 -6.06 38.24 11.71
N PHE A 659 -6.11 37.69 10.49
CA PHE A 659 -6.99 36.55 10.20
C PHE A 659 -6.57 35.33 11.01
N GLU A 660 -5.27 35.05 11.08
CA GLU A 660 -4.72 33.94 11.88
C GLU A 660 -4.87 34.17 13.39
N GLN A 661 -4.81 35.43 13.85
CA GLN A 661 -4.79 35.74 15.28
C GLN A 661 -6.18 35.92 15.91
N PHE A 662 -7.17 36.38 15.15
CA PHE A 662 -8.45 36.85 15.70
C PHE A 662 -9.70 36.42 14.93
N SER A 663 -9.59 35.81 13.74
CA SER A 663 -10.78 35.52 12.93
C SER A 663 -11.37 34.14 13.19
N PHE A 664 -12.69 34.11 13.42
CA PHE A 664 -13.51 32.89 13.42
C PHE A 664 -14.00 32.50 12.02
N ILE A 665 -13.76 33.38 11.03
CA ILE A 665 -14.24 33.28 9.66
C ILE A 665 -13.02 33.35 8.73
N SER A 666 -12.88 32.40 7.81
CA SER A 666 -11.77 32.45 6.86
C SER A 666 -11.90 33.67 5.94
N SER A 667 -10.80 34.10 5.32
CA SER A 667 -10.84 35.18 4.33
C SER A 667 -11.81 34.88 3.18
N ASP A 668 -11.96 33.60 2.84
CA ASP A 668 -12.78 33.13 1.73
C ASP A 668 -14.27 33.12 2.10
N ASP A 669 -14.59 32.84 3.37
CA ASP A 669 -15.97 32.79 3.87
C ASP A 669 -16.52 34.18 4.26
N LEU A 670 -15.65 35.20 4.35
CA LEU A 670 -16.03 36.53 4.86
C LEU A 670 -17.15 37.18 4.02
N SER A 671 -17.14 37.00 2.69
CA SER A 671 -18.19 37.52 1.80
C SER A 671 -19.54 36.85 2.04
N ASP A 672 -19.52 35.55 2.35
CA ASP A 672 -20.74 34.78 2.59
C ASP A 672 -21.36 35.20 3.92
N PHE A 673 -20.54 35.36 4.96
CA PHE A 673 -21.00 35.88 6.25
C PHE A 673 -21.48 37.34 6.18
N ASP A 674 -20.88 38.22 5.36
CA ASP A 674 -21.42 39.57 5.09
C ASP A 674 -22.83 39.51 4.48
N MET A 675 -23.06 38.58 3.54
CA MET A 675 -24.40 38.36 2.99
C MET A 675 -25.38 37.78 4.02
N ILE A 676 -24.93 36.90 4.91
CA ILE A 676 -25.74 36.32 5.97
C ILE A 676 -26.15 37.40 6.98
N VAL A 677 -25.21 38.22 7.46
CA VAL A 677 -25.46 39.32 8.39
C VAL A 677 -26.44 40.34 7.80
N LYS A 678 -26.25 40.75 6.53
CA LYS A 678 -27.17 41.68 5.84
C LYS A 678 -28.59 41.12 5.66
N ARG A 679 -28.74 39.80 5.52
CA ARG A 679 -30.06 39.14 5.47
C ARG A 679 -30.69 39.10 6.86
N ALA A 680 -29.90 38.72 7.88
CA ALA A 680 -30.34 38.68 9.26
C ALA A 680 -30.80 40.05 9.79
N ASP A 681 -30.16 41.15 9.36
CA ASP A 681 -30.54 42.52 9.75
C ASP A 681 -31.85 43.01 9.10
N LYS A 682 -32.28 42.40 7.99
CA LYS A 682 -33.46 42.82 7.21
C LYS A 682 -34.71 41.99 7.48
N SER A 683 -34.58 40.85 8.15
CA SER A 683 -35.62 39.82 8.25
C SER A 683 -35.85 39.40 9.70
N SER A 684 -37.05 38.88 10.03
CA SER A 684 -37.30 38.34 11.37
C SER A 684 -36.55 37.01 11.55
N LEU A 685 -36.25 36.61 12.79
CA LEU A 685 -35.52 35.36 13.09
C LEU A 685 -36.10 34.12 12.37
N ALA A 686 -37.40 34.12 12.07
CA ALA A 686 -38.10 33.02 11.40
C ALA A 686 -37.89 32.94 9.87
N ASP A 687 -37.37 34.00 9.24
CA ASP A 687 -37.25 34.13 7.78
C ASP A 687 -35.85 33.76 7.24
N ILE A 688 -34.90 33.47 8.12
CA ILE A 688 -33.53 33.07 7.77
C ILE A 688 -33.50 31.57 7.46
N SER A 689 -32.75 31.17 6.43
CA SER A 689 -32.64 29.76 6.05
C SER A 689 -32.01 28.92 7.17
N GLU A 690 -32.39 27.65 7.30
CA GLU A 690 -31.78 26.75 8.29
C GLU A 690 -30.26 26.64 8.10
N SER A 691 -29.78 26.69 6.85
CA SER A 691 -28.35 26.67 6.53
C SER A 691 -27.60 27.91 7.06
N ASP A 692 -28.16 29.11 6.87
CA ASP A 692 -27.53 30.35 7.37
C ASP A 692 -27.56 30.38 8.91
N ARG A 693 -28.65 29.87 9.51
CA ARG A 693 -28.80 29.79 10.97
C ARG A 693 -27.78 28.83 11.58
N ASP A 694 -27.61 27.64 10.99
CA ASP A 694 -26.62 26.68 11.44
C ASP A 694 -25.21 27.28 11.33
N ALA A 695 -24.86 27.90 10.19
CA ALA A 695 -23.56 28.58 10.02
C ALA A 695 -23.27 29.64 11.10
N LEU A 696 -24.26 30.44 11.49
CA LEU A 696 -24.11 31.41 12.58
C LEU A 696 -23.95 30.72 13.95
N MET A 697 -24.69 29.65 14.22
CA MET A 697 -24.59 28.92 15.49
C MET A 697 -23.27 28.15 15.65
N HIS A 698 -22.49 27.96 14.57
CA HIS A 698 -21.14 27.39 14.64
C HIS A 698 -20.11 28.35 15.24
N LEU A 699 -20.18 29.64 14.92
CA LEU A 699 -19.15 30.62 15.29
C LEU A 699 -18.87 30.71 16.81
N PRO A 700 -19.87 30.66 17.71
CA PRO A 700 -19.62 30.77 19.14
C PRO A 700 -18.87 29.59 19.76
N PHE A 701 -18.77 28.44 19.10
CA PHE A 701 -18.18 27.25 19.75
C PHE A 701 -16.69 27.38 20.02
N ASP A 702 -15.95 28.06 19.15
CA ASP A 702 -14.53 28.35 19.34
C ASP A 702 -14.29 29.69 20.06
N TYR A 703 -15.38 30.37 20.47
CA TYR A 703 -15.30 31.63 21.20
C TYR A 703 -14.80 31.41 22.63
N VAL A 704 -13.82 32.22 23.00
CA VAL A 704 -13.24 32.32 24.35
C VAL A 704 -13.41 33.74 24.88
N GLU A 705 -14.17 33.93 25.97
CA GLU A 705 -14.54 35.25 26.48
C GLU A 705 -13.31 36.08 26.87
N ALA A 706 -12.33 35.50 27.58
CA ALA A 706 -11.14 36.23 28.04
C ALA A 706 -10.18 36.65 26.90
N ARG A 707 -10.15 35.88 25.79
CA ARG A 707 -9.31 36.16 24.62
C ARG A 707 -9.92 37.21 23.72
N HIS A 708 -11.21 37.07 23.39
CA HIS A 708 -11.87 37.87 22.36
C HIS A 708 -12.57 39.10 22.94
N ARG A 709 -12.94 39.07 24.23
CA ARG A 709 -13.47 40.22 25.00
C ARG A 709 -14.67 40.90 24.33
N LEU A 710 -15.56 40.12 23.72
CA LEU A 710 -16.77 40.64 23.08
C LEU A 710 -17.93 40.84 24.07
N GLY A 711 -17.81 40.36 25.32
CA GLY A 711 -18.85 40.53 26.34
C GLY A 711 -20.13 39.78 26.01
N LEU A 712 -20.02 38.65 25.31
CA LEU A 712 -21.17 37.93 24.77
C LEU A 712 -21.74 36.89 25.75
N VAL A 713 -20.93 36.45 26.72
CA VAL A 713 -21.37 35.53 27.78
C VAL A 713 -21.80 36.35 28.99
N THR A 714 -23.11 36.54 29.15
CA THR A 714 -23.71 37.17 30.33
C THR A 714 -23.95 36.14 31.44
N GLU A 715 -24.21 36.58 32.68
CA GLU A 715 -24.53 35.67 33.81
C GLU A 715 -25.71 34.73 33.51
N ASP A 716 -26.71 35.19 32.74
CA ASP A 716 -27.84 34.34 32.29
C ASP A 716 -27.40 33.28 31.28
N VAL A 717 -26.53 33.64 30.35
CA VAL A 717 -25.97 32.71 29.35
C VAL A 717 -25.07 31.68 30.05
N GLU A 718 -24.26 32.11 31.01
CA GLU A 718 -23.43 31.25 31.85
C GLU A 718 -24.26 30.19 32.57
N ALA A 719 -25.32 30.61 33.28
CA ALA A 719 -26.21 29.70 33.99
C ALA A 719 -26.87 28.68 33.04
N LYS A 720 -27.30 29.11 31.85
CA LYS A 720 -27.88 28.23 30.82
C LYS A 720 -26.86 27.25 30.23
N ILE A 721 -25.59 27.66 30.07
CA ILE A 721 -24.51 26.75 29.65
C ILE A 721 -24.29 25.66 30.69
N LEU A 722 -24.28 26.00 31.98
CA LEU A 722 -24.11 25.02 33.06
C LEU A 722 -25.29 24.03 33.13
N VAL A 723 -26.52 24.50 32.88
CA VAL A 723 -27.69 23.61 32.77
C VAL A 723 -27.59 22.71 31.52
N ALA A 724 -27.21 23.28 30.38
CA ALA A 724 -27.03 22.52 29.13
C ALA A 724 -25.94 21.45 29.28
N ARG A 725 -24.83 21.76 29.97
CA ARG A 725 -23.75 20.83 30.30
C ARG A 725 -24.26 19.61 31.06
N LYS A 726 -25.04 19.83 32.14
CA LYS A 726 -25.61 18.73 32.95
C LYS A 726 -26.56 17.85 32.13
N LEU A 727 -27.47 18.47 31.37
CA LEU A 727 -28.39 17.74 30.47
C LEU A 727 -27.66 16.98 29.37
N LEU A 728 -26.57 17.55 28.83
CA LEU A 728 -25.75 16.90 27.81
C LEU A 728 -25.06 15.67 28.39
N ALA A 729 -24.47 15.78 29.58
CA ALA A 729 -23.82 14.66 30.26
C ALA A 729 -24.79 13.51 30.53
N GLU A 730 -25.95 13.80 31.12
CA GLU A 730 -27.00 12.80 31.40
C GLU A 730 -27.45 12.05 30.14
N LYS A 731 -27.69 12.79 29.04
CA LYS A 731 -28.13 12.18 27.77
C LYS A 731 -27.01 11.38 27.09
N LEU A 732 -25.76 11.80 27.23
CA LEU A 732 -24.61 11.06 26.70
C LEU A 732 -24.41 9.76 27.49
N GLU A 733 -24.48 9.79 28.81
CA GLU A 733 -24.41 8.58 29.65
C GLU A 733 -25.52 7.57 29.32
N GLU A 734 -26.74 8.04 29.03
CA GLU A 734 -27.86 7.16 28.67
C GLU A 734 -27.74 6.56 27.26
N ARG A 735 -27.33 7.36 26.26
CA ARG A 735 -27.44 7.01 24.84
C ARG A 735 -26.12 6.56 24.20
N ASP A 736 -24.98 7.09 24.64
CA ASP A 736 -23.64 6.69 24.17
C ASP A 736 -22.57 6.97 25.24
N PRO A 737 -22.46 6.12 26.27
CA PRO A 737 -21.55 6.34 27.40
C PRO A 737 -20.06 6.33 27.03
N GLU A 738 -19.69 5.81 25.86
CA GLU A 738 -18.31 5.82 25.37
C GLU A 738 -18.00 7.01 24.45
N ALA A 739 -18.93 7.96 24.30
CA ALA A 739 -18.75 9.11 23.42
C ALA A 739 -17.69 10.10 23.93
N VAL A 740 -17.73 10.39 25.24
CA VAL A 740 -16.96 11.45 25.90
C VAL A 740 -16.50 10.95 27.25
N GLU A 741 -15.24 11.22 27.58
CA GLU A 741 -14.73 11.04 28.93
C GLU A 741 -14.77 12.40 29.64
N PHE A 742 -15.68 12.54 30.60
CA PHE A 742 -15.91 13.81 31.29
C PHE A 742 -14.73 14.22 32.16
N TYR A 743 -14.56 15.53 32.34
CA TYR A 743 -13.52 16.05 33.23
C TYR A 743 -13.93 15.82 34.69
N ASP A 744 -13.06 15.12 35.42
CA ASP A 744 -13.22 14.84 36.84
C ASP A 744 -11.91 15.21 37.56
N PRO A 745 -11.96 16.07 38.61
CA PRO A 745 -10.77 16.47 39.36
C PRO A 745 -9.99 15.31 39.98
N GLU A 746 -10.68 14.23 40.37
CA GLU A 746 -10.10 13.09 41.09
C GLU A 746 -9.65 11.96 40.16
N ASN A 747 -10.16 11.91 38.93
CA ASN A 747 -9.87 10.85 37.97
C ASN A 747 -8.96 11.32 36.82
N PHE A 748 -8.22 10.36 36.26
CA PHE A 748 -7.40 10.57 35.05
C PHE A 748 -8.30 10.45 33.82
N ASN A 749 -8.15 11.38 32.87
CA ASN A 749 -8.89 11.35 31.62
C ASN A 749 -8.05 10.69 30.53
N SER A 750 -8.39 9.46 30.17
CA SER A 750 -7.66 8.63 29.19
C SER A 750 -7.83 9.08 27.75
N ALA A 751 -8.74 10.02 27.46
CA ALA A 751 -8.90 10.63 26.14
C ALA A 751 -8.12 11.95 26.01
N ALA A 752 -7.70 12.56 27.12
CA ALA A 752 -6.97 13.83 27.15
C ALA A 752 -5.44 13.62 27.13
N SER A 753 -4.73 14.66 26.72
CA SER A 753 -3.26 14.64 26.74
C SER A 753 -2.71 14.58 28.17
N LEU A 754 -1.45 14.15 28.34
CA LEU A 754 -0.77 14.23 29.64
C LEU A 754 -0.75 15.68 30.16
N GLN A 755 -0.44 16.64 29.29
CA GLN A 755 -0.43 18.06 29.65
C GLN A 755 -1.81 18.55 30.10
N ASP A 756 -2.89 18.18 29.41
CA ASP A 756 -4.25 18.54 29.82
C ASP A 756 -4.63 17.89 31.16
N ASN A 757 -4.19 16.65 31.39
CA ASN A 757 -4.39 15.97 32.66
C ASN A 757 -3.61 16.64 33.80
N ILE A 758 -2.39 17.11 33.58
CA ILE A 758 -1.58 17.81 34.61
C ILE A 758 -2.16 19.19 34.89
N LEU A 759 -2.48 19.96 33.83
CA LEU A 759 -3.00 21.32 33.97
C LEU A 759 -4.42 21.34 34.56
N PHE A 760 -5.26 20.40 34.15
CA PHE A 760 -6.68 20.31 34.49
C PHE A 760 -7.38 21.69 34.41
N GLY A 761 -7.14 22.41 33.31
CA GLY A 761 -7.57 23.79 33.14
C GLY A 761 -7.07 24.43 31.86
N ARG A 762 -7.24 25.75 31.76
CA ARG A 762 -6.76 26.55 30.62
C ARG A 762 -5.89 27.71 31.10
N LEU A 763 -4.89 28.06 30.29
CA LEU A 763 -4.01 29.19 30.57
C LEU A 763 -4.80 30.50 30.56
N ALA A 764 -4.53 31.38 31.51
CA ALA A 764 -5.22 32.65 31.62
C ALA A 764 -4.81 33.63 30.50
N TYR A 765 -5.79 34.10 29.71
CA TYR A 765 -5.58 35.12 28.69
C TYR A 765 -5.35 36.50 29.33
N GLY A 766 -4.31 37.21 28.90
CA GLY A 766 -3.97 38.56 29.39
C GLY A 766 -2.77 38.62 30.33
N ARG A 767 -2.19 37.47 30.71
CA ARG A 767 -0.88 37.39 31.35
C ARG A 767 0.19 37.13 30.28
N ALA A 768 1.11 38.07 30.09
CA ALA A 768 2.25 37.86 29.21
C ALA A 768 3.08 36.67 29.72
N GLU A 769 3.63 35.86 28.80
CA GLU A 769 4.52 34.72 29.13
C GLU A 769 3.89 33.59 29.97
N ALA A 770 2.56 33.55 30.13
CA ALA A 770 1.88 32.50 30.90
C ALA A 770 2.22 31.09 30.39
N GLY A 771 2.18 30.88 29.07
CA GLY A 771 2.51 29.59 28.46
C GLY A 771 3.97 29.16 28.65
N GLU A 772 4.92 30.11 28.51
CA GLU A 772 6.34 29.83 28.69
C GLU A 772 6.67 29.54 30.16
N THR A 773 6.10 30.34 31.07
CA THR A 773 6.25 30.15 32.52
C THR A 773 5.69 28.80 32.95
N ILE A 774 4.47 28.46 32.54
CA ILE A 774 3.85 27.17 32.87
C ILE A 774 4.61 26.00 32.26
N GLY A 775 5.06 26.11 31.00
CA GLY A 775 5.88 25.07 30.38
C GLY A 775 7.17 24.80 31.16
N ARG A 776 7.86 25.87 31.60
CA ARG A 776 9.06 25.76 32.43
C ARG A 776 8.75 25.14 33.80
N VAL A 777 7.76 25.66 34.52
CA VAL A 777 7.35 25.16 35.84
C VAL A 777 6.93 23.69 35.77
N MET A 778 6.15 23.31 34.76
CA MET A 778 5.72 21.93 34.57
C MET A 778 6.91 21.01 34.28
N THR A 779 7.88 21.46 33.49
CA THR A 779 9.09 20.68 33.22
C THR A 779 9.94 20.51 34.48
N GLU A 780 10.21 21.60 35.21
CA GLU A 780 10.92 21.57 36.49
C GLU A 780 10.22 20.64 37.49
N LEU A 781 8.89 20.71 37.59
CA LEU A 781 8.08 19.86 38.47
C LEU A 781 8.15 18.38 38.09
N LEU A 782 7.97 18.05 36.81
CA LEU A 782 8.00 16.67 36.34
C LEU A 782 9.41 16.07 36.49
N ASP A 783 10.45 16.88 36.34
CA ASP A 783 11.83 16.48 36.62
C ASP A 783 12.03 16.21 38.13
N ASP A 784 11.54 17.09 39.01
CA ASP A 784 11.62 16.95 40.48
C ASP A 784 10.85 15.73 41.00
N LEU A 785 9.72 15.40 40.37
CA LEU A 785 8.92 14.21 40.68
C LEU A 785 9.48 12.92 40.03
N GLY A 786 10.53 13.02 39.20
CA GLY A 786 11.14 11.88 38.51
C GLY A 786 10.31 11.33 37.33
N LEU A 787 9.27 12.05 36.90
CA LEU A 787 8.30 11.63 35.88
C LEU A 787 8.74 11.92 34.44
N ARG A 788 9.89 12.58 34.26
CA ARG A 788 10.43 12.89 32.93
C ARG A 788 10.54 11.66 32.03
N SER A 789 11.00 10.54 32.59
CA SER A 789 11.18 9.30 31.84
C SER A 789 9.84 8.72 31.36
N ASP A 790 8.80 8.82 32.18
CA ASP A 790 7.46 8.35 31.83
C ASP A 790 6.85 9.20 30.71
N VAL A 791 7.03 10.52 30.77
CA VAL A 791 6.59 11.43 29.69
C VAL A 791 7.31 11.11 28.38
N ILE A 792 8.62 10.87 28.43
CA ILE A 792 9.39 10.45 27.25
C ILE A 792 8.88 9.11 26.71
N GLU A 793 8.59 8.14 27.57
CA GLU A 793 8.03 6.84 27.17
C GLU A 793 6.71 7.00 26.38
N VAL A 794 5.83 7.89 26.84
CA VAL A 794 4.60 8.23 26.11
C VAL A 794 4.92 8.89 24.77
N GLY A 795 5.88 9.82 24.75
CA GLY A 795 6.34 10.50 23.53
C GLY A 795 6.95 9.56 22.48
N LEU A 796 7.58 8.47 22.92
CA LEU A 796 8.11 7.44 22.04
C LEU A 796 7.03 6.71 21.23
N SER A 797 5.77 6.73 21.69
CA SER A 797 4.63 6.17 20.97
C SER A 797 4.05 7.10 19.90
N TYR A 798 4.58 8.33 19.77
CA TYR A 798 4.10 9.30 18.79
C TYR A 798 4.23 8.78 17.35
N ASN A 799 3.12 8.72 16.62
CA ASN A 799 3.12 8.29 15.22
C ASN A 799 3.60 9.42 14.30
N VAL A 800 4.68 9.16 13.56
CA VAL A 800 5.36 10.17 12.71
C VAL A 800 4.65 10.42 11.37
N GLY A 801 3.64 9.61 11.03
CA GLY A 801 2.88 9.70 9.78
C GLY A 801 3.62 9.19 8.54
N VAL A 802 2.96 9.24 7.38
CA VAL A 802 3.50 8.70 6.12
C VAL A 802 4.72 9.50 5.68
N GLY A 803 5.87 8.82 5.58
CA GLY A 803 7.15 9.46 5.22
C GLY A 803 7.66 10.43 6.29
N GLY A 804 7.15 10.36 7.53
CA GLY A 804 7.50 11.29 8.59
C GLY A 804 6.87 12.68 8.43
N ASN A 805 5.74 12.81 7.73
CA ASN A 805 5.11 14.10 7.41
C ASN A 805 4.61 14.90 8.63
N ARG A 806 4.54 14.30 9.82
CA ARG A 806 4.23 15.00 11.08
C ARG A 806 5.47 15.58 11.77
N LEU A 807 6.66 15.27 11.27
CA LEU A 807 7.92 15.79 11.77
C LEU A 807 8.48 16.81 10.78
N ASN A 808 9.08 17.88 11.30
CA ASN A 808 9.83 18.80 10.46
C ASN A 808 11.14 18.17 9.96
N THR A 809 11.80 18.79 8.98
CA THR A 809 13.01 18.22 8.36
C THR A 809 14.16 18.01 9.35
N VAL A 810 14.33 18.90 10.33
CA VAL A 810 15.37 18.77 11.38
C VAL A 810 15.08 17.58 12.29
N GLN A 811 13.84 17.44 12.77
CA GLN A 811 13.40 16.33 13.61
C GLN A 811 13.56 14.98 12.90
N ARG A 812 13.25 14.91 11.60
CA ARG A 812 13.47 13.70 10.79
C ARG A 812 14.95 13.28 10.76
N GLN A 813 15.86 14.24 10.65
CA GLN A 813 17.30 13.97 10.66
C GLN A 813 17.80 13.53 12.03
N LYS A 814 17.37 14.20 13.10
CA LYS A 814 17.70 13.81 14.47
C LYS A 814 17.25 12.37 14.77
N LEU A 815 16.02 12.02 14.42
CA LEU A 815 15.50 10.64 14.58
C LEU A 815 16.27 9.61 13.74
N ALA A 816 16.71 9.96 12.53
CA ALA A 816 17.51 9.07 11.69
C ALA A 816 18.93 8.82 12.23
N LEU A 817 19.52 9.84 12.87
CA LEU A 817 20.77 9.70 13.63
C LEU A 817 20.57 8.81 14.86
N ALA A 818 19.49 9.00 15.62
CA ALA A 818 19.16 8.13 16.76
C ALA A 818 19.00 6.65 16.33
N ARG A 819 18.24 6.41 15.25
CA ARG A 819 18.10 5.07 14.62
C ARG A 819 19.43 4.45 14.22
N SER A 820 20.41 5.26 13.84
CA SER A 820 21.74 4.78 13.45
C SER A 820 22.65 4.49 14.64
N LEU A 821 22.57 5.30 15.69
CA LEU A 821 23.38 5.15 16.90
C LEU A 821 22.91 3.99 17.79
N ILE A 822 21.58 3.80 17.92
CA ILE A 822 21.02 2.71 18.75
C ILE A 822 21.49 1.32 18.29
N LYS A 823 21.82 1.21 17.00
CA LYS A 823 22.33 0.00 16.34
C LYS A 823 23.78 -0.34 16.72
N ASN A 824 24.49 0.61 17.33
CA ASN A 824 25.90 0.47 17.74
C ASN A 824 26.81 -0.07 16.60
N PRO A 825 26.87 0.61 15.44
CA PRO A 825 27.62 0.12 14.28
C PRO A 825 29.14 0.26 14.48
N ASP A 826 29.92 -0.65 13.88
CA ASP A 826 31.38 -0.58 13.87
C ASP A 826 31.89 0.66 13.11
N LEU A 827 31.12 1.10 12.11
CA LEU A 827 31.34 2.30 11.31
C LEU A 827 30.02 3.02 11.00
N LEU A 828 29.89 4.26 11.46
CA LEU A 828 28.76 5.14 11.17
C LEU A 828 29.12 6.09 10.01
N ILE A 829 28.33 6.07 8.93
CA ILE A 829 28.45 6.98 7.79
C ILE A 829 27.36 8.04 7.88
N VAL A 830 27.73 9.29 8.14
CA VAL A 830 26.81 10.43 8.14
C VAL A 830 27.05 11.28 6.90
N ASN A 831 26.07 11.27 6.00
CA ASN A 831 26.18 11.89 4.68
C ASN A 831 25.31 13.16 4.60
N GLU A 832 25.91 14.31 4.93
CA GLU A 832 25.27 15.63 4.94
C GLU A 832 23.99 15.76 5.80
N ALA A 833 23.77 14.84 6.74
CA ALA A 833 22.54 14.79 7.55
C ALA A 833 22.28 16.06 8.39
N ALA A 834 23.35 16.74 8.84
CA ALA A 834 23.26 17.95 9.65
C ALA A 834 23.09 19.25 8.84
N ALA A 835 23.09 19.17 7.50
CA ALA A 835 23.07 20.34 6.61
C ALA A 835 21.82 21.22 6.77
N VAL A 836 20.70 20.61 7.16
CA VAL A 836 19.40 21.28 7.35
C VAL A 836 19.31 22.06 8.65
N MET A 837 20.30 21.92 9.54
CA MET A 837 20.33 22.54 10.86
C MET A 837 21.15 23.84 10.85
N ASP A 838 20.87 24.75 11.78
CA ASP A 838 21.67 25.96 11.94
C ASP A 838 23.09 25.67 12.46
N SER A 839 23.99 26.65 12.31
CA SER A 839 25.41 26.52 12.69
C SER A 839 25.64 26.20 14.17
N GLN A 840 24.80 26.70 15.08
CA GLN A 840 24.94 26.48 16.51
C GLN A 840 24.53 25.04 16.87
N SER A 841 23.43 24.57 16.29
CA SER A 841 22.93 23.21 16.41
C SER A 841 23.94 22.20 15.85
N GLN A 842 24.54 22.47 14.68
CA GLN A 842 25.61 21.63 14.12
C GLN A 842 26.84 21.54 15.05
N ASN A 843 27.28 22.67 15.62
CA ASN A 843 28.43 22.72 16.52
C ASN A 843 28.22 21.90 17.82
N ARG A 844 26.98 21.76 18.29
CA ARG A 844 26.63 20.90 19.44
C ARG A 844 26.48 19.44 19.02
N LEU A 845 25.81 19.19 17.90
CA LEU A 845 25.43 17.85 17.44
C LEU A 845 26.64 17.01 17.03
N VAL A 846 27.58 17.56 16.23
CA VAL A 846 28.69 16.77 15.68
C VAL A 846 29.55 16.13 16.79
N PRO A 847 30.08 16.89 17.77
CA PRO A 847 30.84 16.29 18.87
C PRO A 847 30.00 15.31 19.70
N SER A 848 28.73 15.65 19.98
CA SER A 848 27.84 14.80 20.78
C SER A 848 27.57 13.44 20.13
N VAL A 849 27.38 13.40 18.80
CA VAL A 849 27.23 12.15 18.05
C VAL A 849 28.54 11.36 18.02
N MET A 850 29.68 12.03 17.87
CA MET A 850 30.99 11.38 17.93
C MET A 850 31.26 10.75 19.30
N GLU A 851 30.90 11.43 20.38
CA GLU A 851 30.97 10.88 21.75
C GLU A 851 30.05 9.67 21.93
N ALA A 852 28.83 9.72 21.39
CA ALA A 852 27.88 8.61 21.46
C ALA A 852 28.37 7.36 20.70
N GLN A 853 29.08 7.57 19.58
CA GLN A 853 29.70 6.50 18.80
C GLN A 853 30.91 5.87 19.54
N GLY A 854 31.53 6.60 20.47
CA GLY A 854 32.57 6.09 21.36
C GLY A 854 33.84 5.70 20.62
N SER A 855 34.27 4.44 20.80
CA SER A 855 35.48 3.91 20.15
C SER A 855 35.25 3.37 18.73
N HIS A 856 34.02 3.40 18.22
CA HIS A 856 33.71 2.96 16.86
C HIS A 856 33.99 4.06 15.83
N GLY A 857 34.10 3.67 14.56
CA GLY A 857 34.45 4.60 13.50
C GLY A 857 33.28 5.49 13.11
N ILE A 858 33.62 6.68 12.61
CA ILE A 858 32.65 7.60 12.03
C ILE A 858 33.24 8.24 10.78
N VAL A 859 32.50 8.18 9.67
CA VAL A 859 32.80 8.91 8.44
C VAL A 859 31.71 9.94 8.24
N TRP A 860 32.07 11.22 8.22
CA TRP A 860 31.09 12.30 8.09
C TRP A 860 31.38 13.15 6.86
N THR A 861 30.45 13.21 5.90
CA THR A 861 30.52 14.19 4.81
C THR A 861 29.97 15.53 5.30
N LEU A 862 30.86 16.52 5.42
CA LEU A 862 30.54 17.81 6.01
C LEU A 862 30.18 18.83 4.91
N GLN A 863 29.17 19.65 5.19
CA GLN A 863 28.86 20.85 4.42
C GLN A 863 29.76 22.02 4.86
N ARG A 864 30.01 22.13 6.17
CA ARG A 864 30.94 23.10 6.77
C ARG A 864 32.27 22.43 7.09
N ALA A 865 33.30 22.73 6.31
CA ALA A 865 34.66 22.28 6.47
C ALA A 865 35.28 22.68 7.81
N GLU A 866 34.85 23.76 8.47
CA GLU A 866 35.36 24.12 9.82
C GLU A 866 35.09 23.01 10.86
N LEU A 867 33.99 22.25 10.71
CA LEU A 867 33.67 21.12 11.59
C LEU A 867 34.66 19.96 11.45
N SER A 868 35.49 19.93 10.40
CA SER A 868 36.51 18.89 10.19
C SER A 868 37.58 18.87 11.29
N ARG A 869 37.72 19.95 12.06
CA ARG A 869 38.63 20.04 13.22
C ARG A 869 38.39 19.00 14.30
N HIS A 870 37.19 18.43 14.36
CA HIS A 870 36.82 17.40 15.33
C HIS A 870 37.26 15.98 14.91
N PHE A 871 37.76 15.80 13.69
CA PHE A 871 38.06 14.50 13.09
C PHE A 871 39.57 14.23 13.05
N GLN A 872 39.95 12.96 13.17
CA GLN A 872 41.35 12.52 13.15
C GLN A 872 41.94 12.54 11.75
N TYR A 873 41.14 12.26 10.72
CA TYR A 873 41.55 12.23 9.33
C TYR A 873 40.57 12.98 8.45
N ILE A 874 41.07 13.70 7.45
CA ILE A 874 40.25 14.52 6.56
C ILE A 874 40.57 14.13 5.12
N ILE A 875 39.52 13.99 4.31
CA ILE A 875 39.58 13.77 2.87
C ILE A 875 38.95 14.99 2.20
N VAL A 876 39.73 15.71 1.40
CA VAL A 876 39.26 16.88 0.64
C VAL A 876 38.99 16.45 -0.80
N MET A 877 37.76 16.66 -1.26
CA MET A 877 37.31 16.27 -2.59
C MET A 877 37.01 17.47 -3.50
N GLN A 878 37.36 17.33 -4.79
CA GLN A 878 36.94 18.22 -5.87
C GLN A 878 36.73 17.42 -7.15
N ASN A 879 35.64 17.69 -7.87
CA ASN A 879 35.32 17.09 -9.17
C ASN A 879 35.47 15.55 -9.21
N GLY A 880 34.97 14.87 -8.17
CA GLY A 880 35.00 13.41 -8.07
C GLY A 880 36.37 12.81 -7.71
N LYS A 881 37.36 13.63 -7.33
CA LYS A 881 38.72 13.22 -6.95
C LYS A 881 39.08 13.65 -5.55
N ILE A 882 39.99 12.91 -4.92
CA ILE A 882 40.66 13.37 -3.69
C ILE A 882 41.81 14.29 -4.11
N VAL A 883 41.81 15.53 -3.61
CA VAL A 883 42.86 16.51 -3.88
C VAL A 883 43.86 16.60 -2.74
N GLU A 884 43.41 16.42 -1.49
CA GLU A 884 44.24 16.44 -0.29
C GLU A 884 43.68 15.46 0.74
N SER A 885 44.55 14.88 1.56
CA SER A 885 44.15 14.08 2.72
C SER A 885 45.20 14.13 3.82
N GLY A 886 44.78 14.07 5.08
CA GLY A 886 45.67 14.21 6.24
C GLY A 886 44.94 14.65 7.50
N SER A 887 45.69 15.06 8.53
CA SER A 887 45.13 15.65 9.75
C SER A 887 44.72 17.12 9.56
N TYR A 888 43.86 17.63 10.44
CA TYR A 888 43.43 19.04 10.39
C TYR A 888 44.61 20.02 10.40
N ASN A 889 45.60 19.81 11.25
CA ASN A 889 46.75 20.71 11.38
C ASN A 889 47.66 20.72 10.14
N GLU A 890 47.72 19.60 9.39
CA GLU A 890 48.50 19.50 8.16
C GLU A 890 47.81 20.17 6.96
N LEU A 891 46.47 20.19 6.98
CA LEU A 891 45.67 20.71 5.88
C LEU A 891 45.18 22.15 6.12
N ASN A 892 45.08 22.62 7.37
CA ASN A 892 44.70 23.99 7.70
C ASN A 892 45.91 24.95 7.68
N VAL A 893 46.63 24.99 6.56
CA VAL A 893 47.78 25.88 6.33
C VAL A 893 47.61 26.65 5.03
N ASP A 894 48.31 27.78 4.88
CA ASP A 894 48.21 28.61 3.67
C ASP A 894 48.59 27.83 2.41
N GLY A 895 47.80 27.99 1.35
CA GLY A 895 47.99 27.31 0.07
C GLY A 895 47.32 25.93 -0.05
N LYS A 896 46.70 25.41 1.02
CA LYS A 896 45.91 24.18 0.98
C LYS A 896 44.44 24.44 0.64
N VAL A 897 43.81 23.45 0.02
CA VAL A 897 42.40 23.50 -0.38
C VAL A 897 41.49 23.56 0.86
N LEU A 898 41.79 22.79 1.91
CA LEU A 898 40.96 22.81 3.14
C LEU A 898 40.84 24.21 3.74
N LYS A 899 41.97 24.92 3.90
CA LYS A 899 41.97 26.29 4.45
C LYS A 899 41.15 27.26 3.59
N SER A 900 41.17 27.06 2.28
CA SER A 900 40.42 27.86 1.33
C SER A 900 38.91 27.60 1.43
N LEU A 901 38.50 26.35 1.69
CA LEU A 901 37.10 26.00 1.97
C LEU A 901 36.62 26.62 3.28
N ILE A 902 37.43 26.53 4.35
CA ILE A 902 37.10 27.13 5.66
C ILE A 902 36.97 28.65 5.55
N ALA A 903 37.83 29.31 4.78
CA ALA A 903 37.77 30.77 4.59
C ALA A 903 36.61 31.23 3.70
N ALA A 904 35.96 30.32 2.96
CA ALA A 904 34.83 30.62 2.10
C ALA A 904 33.47 30.44 2.79
N GLU A 905 33.45 29.80 3.97
CA GLU A 905 32.30 29.75 4.88
C GLU A 905 32.11 31.05 5.65
#